data_AF-A0A2M8N9A8-F1
#
_entry.id   AF-A0A2M8N9A8-F1
#
_cell.length_a   1.000
_cell.length_b   1.000
_cell.length_c   1.000
_cell.angle_alpha   90.00
_cell.angle_beta   90.00
_cell.angle_gamma   90.00
#
_symmetry.space_group_name_H-M   'P 1'
#
loop_
_entity.id
_entity.type
_entity.pdbx_description
1 polymer ?
#
loop_
_entity_poly.entity_id
_entity_poly.type
_entity_poly.pdbx_seq_one_letter_code
_entity_poly.pdbx_strand_id
1 'polypeptide(L)'
;MSFEKNTLDYIIYAVTEAGMTPLAMTGELTRADALLWQGLVAIQPVDFPTPQGSLSLGIFDGPNQDFLLVRSQNQDNKVYAQVVLVPRSLMQMSGGNIVWLFDAVDDLITSYLQNPKPLYIQTTPTWTADRRVTLFQKLGSKYGGMHNLFMLLDAALDARRLVIRHFPPNVRERLELIQGLMLLLPSSVRSVLTFVTNLDQPDITPVTIVFSDTDAQTERLVVEYDQFSINGIPQSRYVQCLERLWQEDEKDFVAELRAMELMSVHVMQNNSLQDGLSHLVERYELDAAVMSGEAVDVQYLKTIMREDLPHDATRLRYAQALMRHSLSERDTEAVQLLAHLMSIDDEMHLFIHETLTAMLQDEPDAVYFFVRTYLGQAEEVDESWLPVLHAAAVISLQIVIQDGDAETVMAWFRLIAREPASYELNGVLCDGIVSAKKQAYQDGELARRLLVFTAKRVPDLLEMLLDDEQFFDALDDPLGTALRTYAPQAVHATIEMGRELALIVFARALEDAPHDLSAAEVFSTAHIEYLWALYVAEPENGLPPTYQPATILHRLTCDGVDWLSNAAIEALLEWIITAEDSTLFLQMCQRLSEQDRLFAFLTAAFHTSTLSPSKIITLTGLLNTNEIITVQQVLDVYLWIAQARSWQRDSTLELVEQSARLLQQNIALAVSFDMLEQMIYLIAEARVEIAIRPVMRRMLAYIENLENEVQQVECLLNIQKAVNWSNNARNQFIGWWRDYLQTLPLSRLQQFDKALDGKKSLERLRSVVQTMIAVRKILGKRTLEEFADAISIT
;
A
#
# COMPACT_ATOMS: atom_id res chain seq x y z
N MET A 1 37.10 -34.48 5.89
CA MET A 1 37.90 -34.65 7.12
C MET A 1 38.67 -35.96 7.00
N SER A 2 40.00 -35.91 6.97
CA SER A 2 40.86 -37.08 6.81
C SER A 2 40.93 -37.87 8.11
N PHE A 3 40.40 -39.09 8.13
CA PHE A 3 40.61 -40.04 9.22
C PHE A 3 42.04 -40.60 9.10
N GLU A 4 42.95 -40.10 9.92
CA GLU A 4 44.37 -40.51 9.90
C GLU A 4 44.72 -41.65 10.87
N LYS A 5 43.74 -42.31 11.52
CA LYS A 5 43.99 -43.53 12.31
C LYS A 5 42.90 -44.58 12.11
N ASN A 6 43.13 -45.52 11.20
CA ASN A 6 42.39 -46.81 11.11
C ASN A 6 42.83 -47.79 12.21
N THR A 7 43.25 -47.29 13.38
CA THR A 7 43.83 -48.10 14.45
C THR A 7 43.11 -47.84 15.76
N LEU A 8 42.68 -48.89 16.45
CA LEU A 8 42.09 -48.80 17.79
C LEU A 8 43.11 -49.18 18.86
N ASP A 9 43.21 -48.36 19.89
CA ASP A 9 44.05 -48.62 21.05
C ASP A 9 43.31 -49.41 22.13
N TYR A 10 44.03 -50.25 22.87
CA TYR A 10 43.47 -51.10 23.91
C TYR A 10 44.38 -51.27 25.12
N ILE A 11 43.77 -51.70 26.23
CA ILE A 11 44.43 -52.07 27.49
C ILE A 11 43.99 -53.49 27.85
N ILE A 12 44.94 -54.32 28.28
CA ILE A 12 44.68 -55.67 28.80
C ILE A 12 44.85 -55.64 30.32
N TYR A 13 43.90 -56.22 31.04
CA TYR A 13 43.89 -56.35 32.48
C TYR A 13 43.90 -57.82 32.91
N ALA A 14 44.56 -58.11 34.03
CA ALA A 14 44.24 -59.27 34.85
C ALA A 14 43.04 -58.92 35.74
N VAL A 15 42.04 -59.78 35.80
CA VAL A 15 40.88 -59.62 36.68
C VAL A 15 41.08 -60.55 37.88
N THR A 16 41.05 -59.98 39.08
CA THR A 16 41.21 -60.69 40.36
C THR A 16 40.11 -60.27 41.33
N GLU A 17 40.00 -60.92 42.48
CA GLU A 17 39.08 -60.49 43.56
C GLU A 17 39.36 -59.05 44.04
N ALA A 18 40.60 -58.55 43.87
CA ALA A 18 40.99 -57.19 44.20
C ALA A 18 40.66 -56.16 43.10
N GLY A 19 40.05 -56.60 41.99
CA GLY A 19 39.72 -55.79 40.81
C GLY A 19 40.61 -56.05 39.60
N MET A 20 40.54 -55.16 38.61
CA MET A 20 41.33 -55.22 37.38
C MET A 20 42.72 -54.59 37.58
N THR A 21 43.77 -55.23 37.07
CA THR A 21 45.15 -54.70 37.10
C THR A 21 45.72 -54.67 35.69
N PRO A 22 46.21 -53.52 35.17
CA PRO A 22 46.69 -53.42 33.79
C PRO A 22 47.99 -54.22 33.59
N LEU A 23 48.02 -55.00 32.52
CA LEU A 23 49.13 -55.86 32.10
C LEU A 23 49.85 -55.34 30.84
N ALA A 24 49.10 -54.81 29.88
CA ALA A 24 49.62 -54.27 28.63
C ALA A 24 48.72 -53.15 28.10
N MET A 25 49.29 -52.22 27.34
CA MET A 25 48.58 -51.10 26.71
C MET A 25 49.24 -50.77 25.36
N THR A 26 48.44 -50.30 24.40
CA THR A 26 48.93 -49.90 23.06
C THR A 26 48.95 -48.38 22.89
N GLY A 27 49.64 -47.92 21.85
CA GLY A 27 49.62 -46.52 21.44
C GLY A 27 50.23 -45.58 22.48
N GLU A 28 49.55 -44.44 22.71
CA GLU A 28 49.96 -43.39 23.66
C GLU A 28 49.19 -43.47 25.00
N LEU A 29 48.51 -44.58 25.28
CA LEU A 29 47.73 -44.76 26.50
C LEU A 29 48.61 -44.73 27.75
N THR A 30 48.10 -44.08 28.80
CA THR A 30 48.80 -43.88 30.07
C THR A 30 48.21 -44.74 31.20
N ARG A 31 48.90 -44.79 32.34
CA ARG A 31 48.35 -45.41 33.56
C ARG A 31 47.09 -44.70 34.08
N ALA A 32 46.94 -43.40 33.82
CA ALA A 32 45.75 -42.66 34.21
C ALA A 32 44.54 -43.13 33.37
N ASP A 33 44.74 -43.35 32.06
CA ASP A 33 43.71 -43.91 31.18
C ASP A 33 43.32 -45.33 31.63
N ALA A 34 44.31 -46.14 32.01
CA ALA A 34 44.06 -47.48 32.52
C ALA A 34 43.17 -47.51 33.78
N LEU A 35 43.38 -46.58 34.71
CA LEU A 35 42.55 -46.44 35.92
C LEU A 35 41.16 -45.89 35.61
N LEU A 36 41.07 -44.93 34.68
CA LEU A 36 39.79 -44.36 34.24
C LEU A 36 38.92 -45.44 33.59
N TRP A 37 39.46 -46.19 32.62
CA TRP A 37 38.70 -47.21 31.90
C TRP A 37 38.28 -48.37 32.81
N GLN A 38 39.12 -48.74 33.77
CA GLN A 38 38.76 -49.71 34.80
C GLN A 38 37.53 -49.28 35.61
N GLY A 39 37.38 -47.98 35.92
CA GLY A 39 36.24 -47.47 36.67
C GLY A 39 34.92 -47.39 35.87
N LEU A 40 35.00 -47.44 34.54
CA LEU A 40 33.83 -47.32 33.66
C LEU A 40 33.23 -48.68 33.25
N VAL A 41 33.97 -49.77 33.50
CA VAL A 41 33.64 -51.10 32.97
C VAL A 41 33.34 -52.07 34.10
N ALA A 42 32.25 -52.82 33.96
CA ALA A 42 31.94 -53.96 34.81
C ALA A 42 31.49 -55.14 33.93
N ILE A 43 32.27 -56.22 33.94
CA ILE A 43 32.04 -57.41 33.13
C ILE A 43 32.59 -58.64 33.86
N GLN A 44 31.93 -59.78 33.68
CA GLN A 44 32.40 -61.08 34.17
C GLN A 44 32.32 -62.10 33.04
N PRO A 45 33.31 -63.00 32.90
CA PRO A 45 33.21 -64.09 31.93
C PRO A 45 32.11 -65.08 32.35
N VAL A 46 31.57 -65.85 31.42
CA VAL A 46 30.56 -66.88 31.75
C VAL A 46 31.24 -68.12 32.32
N ASP A 47 30.83 -68.64 33.47
CA ASP A 47 31.47 -69.81 34.07
C ASP A 47 31.23 -71.10 33.24
N PHE A 48 32.26 -71.56 32.53
CA PHE A 48 32.24 -72.80 31.74
C PHE A 48 33.39 -73.75 32.11
N PRO A 49 33.17 -75.08 32.05
CA PRO A 49 34.20 -76.09 32.35
C PRO A 49 35.36 -76.19 31.34
N THR A 50 35.40 -75.39 30.28
CA THR A 50 36.48 -75.39 29.27
C THR A 50 37.12 -74.00 29.11
N PRO A 51 38.47 -73.89 29.08
CA PRO A 51 39.20 -72.62 28.94
C PRO A 51 38.93 -71.80 27.66
N GLN A 52 38.34 -72.43 26.63
CA GLN A 52 37.94 -71.75 25.39
C GLN A 52 36.47 -71.25 25.42
N GLY A 53 35.68 -71.63 26.44
CA GLY A 53 34.23 -71.42 26.47
C GLY A 53 33.71 -70.32 27.40
N SER A 54 34.56 -69.70 28.20
CA SER A 54 34.18 -68.70 29.20
C SER A 54 34.46 -67.29 28.67
N LEU A 55 33.56 -66.77 27.83
CA LEU A 55 33.69 -65.47 27.14
C LEU A 55 32.52 -64.55 27.51
N SER A 56 32.80 -63.27 27.73
CA SER A 56 31.80 -62.20 27.82
C SER A 56 32.27 -60.97 27.08
N LEU A 57 31.33 -60.23 26.51
CA LEU A 57 31.54 -59.05 25.69
C LEU A 57 30.67 -57.90 26.19
N GLY A 58 31.07 -56.67 25.93
CA GLY A 58 30.24 -55.50 26.23
C GLY A 58 30.68 -54.24 25.51
N ILE A 59 29.77 -53.28 25.43
CA ILE A 59 30.01 -51.93 24.97
C ILE A 59 29.54 -50.99 26.07
N PHE A 60 30.45 -50.14 26.55
CA PHE A 60 30.23 -49.18 27.63
C PHE A 60 30.47 -47.76 27.13
N ASP A 61 29.90 -46.77 27.81
CA ASP A 61 30.25 -45.37 27.59
C ASP A 61 31.70 -45.14 28.02
N GLY A 62 32.46 -44.49 27.14
CA GLY A 62 33.87 -44.19 27.31
C GLY A 62 34.15 -42.70 27.53
N PRO A 63 35.44 -42.34 27.66
CA PRO A 63 35.85 -40.94 27.75
C PRO A 63 35.49 -40.18 26.47
N ASN A 64 35.28 -38.86 26.58
CA ASN A 64 35.04 -37.96 25.44
C ASN A 64 33.87 -38.35 24.53
N GLN A 65 32.85 -39.05 25.05
CA GLN A 65 31.70 -39.56 24.30
C GLN A 65 32.03 -40.68 23.29
N ASP A 66 33.22 -41.27 23.38
CA ASP A 66 33.57 -42.51 22.67
C ASP A 66 33.05 -43.73 23.45
N PHE A 67 33.27 -44.93 22.93
CA PHE A 67 32.81 -46.18 23.53
C PHE A 67 33.97 -47.07 23.94
N LEU A 68 33.76 -47.90 24.97
CA LEU A 68 34.69 -48.94 25.38
C LEU A 68 34.12 -50.31 25.00
N LEU A 69 34.77 -50.97 24.05
CA LEU A 69 34.52 -52.36 23.70
C LEU A 69 35.30 -53.24 24.67
N VAL A 70 34.62 -54.11 25.39
CA VAL A 70 35.22 -54.93 26.43
C VAL A 70 35.02 -56.39 26.11
N ARG A 71 36.11 -57.16 26.23
CA ARG A 71 36.11 -58.61 26.15
C ARG A 71 36.72 -59.19 27.41
N SER A 72 35.99 -60.05 28.10
CA SER A 72 36.49 -60.80 29.25
C SER A 72 36.49 -62.29 28.98
N GLN A 73 37.59 -62.96 29.32
CA GLN A 73 37.75 -64.39 29.09
C GLN A 73 38.47 -65.06 30.27
N ASN A 74 38.00 -66.24 30.68
CA ASN A 74 38.76 -67.12 31.57
C ASN A 74 39.68 -68.02 30.73
N GLN A 75 40.99 -67.81 30.84
CA GLN A 75 42.04 -68.56 30.16
C GLN A 75 42.99 -69.17 31.21
N ASP A 76 43.17 -70.49 31.19
CA ASP A 76 44.05 -71.22 32.11
C ASP A 76 43.81 -70.90 33.61
N ASN A 77 42.53 -70.88 34.04
CA ASN A 77 42.08 -70.50 35.38
C ASN A 77 42.42 -69.05 35.80
N LYS A 78 42.68 -68.16 34.83
CA LYS A 78 42.88 -66.73 35.07
C LYS A 78 41.91 -65.94 34.20
N VAL A 79 41.29 -64.94 34.80
CA VAL A 79 40.39 -64.05 34.06
C VAL A 79 41.19 -62.87 33.53
N TYR A 80 41.07 -62.64 32.22
CA TYR A 80 41.64 -61.49 31.54
C TYR A 80 40.51 -60.61 30.99
N ALA A 81 40.76 -59.31 30.89
CA ALA A 81 39.88 -58.37 30.22
C ALA A 81 40.66 -57.51 29.23
N GLN A 82 40.20 -57.43 27.98
CA GLN A 82 40.70 -56.52 26.95
C GLN A 82 39.68 -55.40 26.78
N VAL A 83 40.11 -54.16 26.95
CA VAL A 83 39.28 -52.95 26.81
C VAL A 83 39.83 -52.13 25.66
N VAL A 84 39.03 -51.91 24.62
CA VAL A 84 39.38 -51.21 23.39
C VAL A 84 38.58 -49.91 23.30
N LEU A 85 39.25 -48.79 22.99
CA LEU A 85 38.58 -47.52 22.73
C LEU A 85 38.05 -47.49 21.30
N VAL A 86 36.74 -47.32 21.14
CA VAL A 86 36.05 -47.27 19.86
C VAL A 86 35.47 -45.86 19.65
N PRO A 87 35.97 -45.11 18.66
CA PRO A 87 35.47 -43.76 18.38
C PRO A 87 33.97 -43.76 18.07
N ARG A 88 33.25 -42.73 18.52
CA ARG A 88 31.81 -42.56 18.24
C ARG A 88 31.47 -42.59 16.76
N SER A 89 32.30 -41.95 15.93
CA SER A 89 32.13 -41.92 14.47
C SER A 89 32.21 -43.32 13.85
N LEU A 90 33.09 -44.19 14.35
CA LEU A 90 33.21 -45.56 13.89
C LEU A 90 31.98 -46.40 14.26
N MET A 91 31.46 -46.21 15.47
CA MET A 91 30.19 -46.84 15.90
C MET A 91 29.02 -46.39 15.02
N GLN A 92 28.91 -45.10 14.71
CA GLN A 92 27.88 -44.58 13.81
C GLN A 92 28.00 -45.13 12.39
N MET A 93 29.22 -45.20 11.83
CA MET A 93 29.47 -45.77 10.51
C MET A 93 29.09 -47.25 10.40
N SER A 94 29.19 -48.01 11.50
CA SER A 94 28.76 -49.42 11.53
C SER A 94 27.25 -49.59 11.39
N GLY A 95 26.47 -48.54 11.65
CA GLY A 95 25.01 -48.58 11.64
C GLY A 95 24.45 -49.66 12.58
N GLY A 96 25.11 -49.96 13.69
CA GLY A 96 24.69 -51.02 14.62
C GLY A 96 25.09 -52.44 14.19
N ASN A 97 25.86 -52.62 13.12
CA ASN A 97 26.53 -53.89 12.86
C ASN A 97 27.75 -53.96 13.79
N ILE A 98 27.61 -54.55 14.97
CA ILE A 98 28.67 -54.56 16.00
C ILE A 98 29.46 -55.86 16.02
N VAL A 99 29.00 -56.89 15.33
CA VAL A 99 29.60 -58.24 15.36
C VAL A 99 31.04 -58.23 14.88
N TRP A 100 31.33 -57.45 13.83
CA TRP A 100 32.66 -57.40 13.24
C TRP A 100 33.70 -56.77 14.18
N LEU A 101 33.27 -55.88 15.10
CA LEU A 101 34.15 -55.33 16.14
C LEU A 101 34.63 -56.43 17.09
N PHE A 102 33.75 -57.39 17.38
CA PHE A 102 34.06 -58.53 18.22
C PHE A 102 34.90 -59.57 17.49
N ASP A 103 34.59 -59.82 16.20
CA ASP A 103 35.41 -60.69 15.35
C ASP A 103 36.85 -60.13 15.22
N ALA A 104 37.04 -58.81 15.29
CA ALA A 104 38.36 -58.17 15.27
C ALA A 104 39.19 -58.37 16.56
N VAL A 105 38.56 -58.82 17.64
CA VAL A 105 39.21 -59.12 18.93
C VAL A 105 39.04 -60.59 19.34
N ASP A 106 38.87 -61.49 18.37
CA ASP A 106 38.53 -62.91 18.63
C ASP A 106 39.75 -63.77 19.03
N ASP A 107 40.98 -63.34 18.73
CA ASP A 107 42.21 -64.07 19.10
C ASP A 107 42.37 -64.21 20.63
N LEU A 108 43.17 -65.18 21.12
CA LEU A 108 43.43 -65.32 22.56
C LEU A 108 44.03 -64.04 23.16
N ILE A 109 43.53 -63.59 24.33
CA ILE A 109 44.03 -62.38 25.00
C ILE A 109 45.55 -62.45 25.27
N THR A 110 46.07 -63.65 25.57
CA THR A 110 47.50 -63.88 25.78
C THR A 110 48.37 -63.64 24.55
N SER A 111 47.84 -63.77 23.33
CA SER A 111 48.56 -63.41 22.10
C SER A 111 48.85 -61.91 22.04
N TYR A 112 47.89 -61.09 22.46
CA TYR A 112 48.01 -59.63 22.50
C TYR A 112 48.94 -59.13 23.63
N LEU A 113 49.08 -59.90 24.73
CA LEU A 113 50.04 -59.59 25.80
C LEU A 113 51.49 -59.73 25.33
N GLN A 114 51.78 -60.67 24.44
CA GLN A 114 53.15 -60.92 23.95
C GLN A 114 53.65 -59.83 23.01
N ASN A 115 52.74 -59.16 22.29
CA ASN A 115 53.07 -58.13 21.30
C ASN A 115 51.95 -57.09 21.17
N PRO A 116 51.81 -56.16 22.14
CA PRO A 116 50.72 -55.20 22.13
C PRO A 116 50.90 -54.20 20.98
N LYS A 117 49.99 -54.24 19.99
CA LYS A 117 49.95 -53.32 18.86
C LYS A 117 48.52 -52.86 18.61
N PRO A 118 48.29 -51.59 18.22
CA PRO A 118 46.95 -51.11 17.91
C PRO A 118 46.23 -51.99 16.86
N LEU A 119 44.92 -52.17 17.01
CA LEU A 119 44.09 -53.01 16.14
C LEU A 119 43.77 -52.27 14.85
N TYR A 120 44.09 -52.84 13.69
CA TYR A 120 43.82 -52.19 12.40
C TYR A 120 42.43 -52.55 11.87
N ILE A 121 41.64 -51.55 11.51
CA ILE A 121 40.32 -51.72 10.90
C ILE A 121 40.44 -51.49 9.39
N GLN A 122 40.15 -52.54 8.61
CA GLN A 122 40.23 -52.48 7.15
C GLN A 122 38.99 -51.82 6.53
N THR A 123 37.80 -52.31 6.89
CA THR A 123 36.51 -51.80 6.39
C THR A 123 35.44 -52.01 7.45
N THR A 124 34.51 -51.06 7.58
CA THR A 124 33.36 -51.16 8.47
C THR A 124 32.17 -51.70 7.69
N PRO A 125 31.73 -52.95 7.90
CA PRO A 125 30.62 -53.52 7.16
C PRO A 125 29.29 -52.90 7.61
N THR A 126 28.49 -52.42 6.65
CA THR A 126 27.16 -51.84 6.89
C THR A 126 26.04 -52.86 6.66
N TRP A 127 24.83 -52.53 7.12
CA TRP A 127 23.63 -53.33 6.90
C TRP A 127 23.02 -53.09 5.53
N THR A 128 22.79 -54.16 4.77
CA THR A 128 21.91 -54.16 3.59
C THR A 128 20.48 -54.50 3.99
N ALA A 129 19.48 -54.09 3.19
CA ALA A 129 18.07 -54.42 3.44
C ALA A 129 17.84 -55.94 3.59
N ASP A 130 18.38 -56.74 2.69
CA ASP A 130 18.26 -58.21 2.73
C ASP A 130 18.84 -58.83 4.01
N ARG A 131 19.94 -58.28 4.53
CA ARG A 131 20.54 -58.75 5.78
C ARG A 131 19.68 -58.38 6.99
N ARG A 132 19.04 -57.20 6.99
CA ARG A 132 18.10 -56.80 8.05
C ARG A 132 16.88 -57.72 8.05
N VAL A 133 16.29 -57.97 6.88
CA VAL A 133 15.17 -58.91 6.71
C VAL A 133 15.53 -60.31 7.23
N THR A 134 16.67 -60.85 6.80
CA THR A 134 17.15 -62.17 7.24
C THR A 134 17.31 -62.24 8.75
N LEU A 135 17.85 -61.18 9.38
CA LEU A 135 17.99 -61.13 10.83
C LEU A 135 16.63 -61.09 11.52
N PHE A 136 15.70 -60.22 11.10
CA PHE A 136 14.38 -60.14 11.72
C PHE A 136 13.58 -61.44 11.58
N GLN A 137 13.65 -62.13 10.44
CA GLN A 137 13.07 -63.47 10.26
C GLN A 137 13.65 -64.48 11.25
N LYS A 138 14.98 -64.48 11.41
CA LYS A 138 15.66 -65.35 12.37
C LYS A 138 15.25 -65.05 13.81
N LEU A 139 15.23 -63.77 14.21
CA LEU A 139 14.91 -63.38 15.58
C LEU A 139 13.42 -63.58 15.89
N GLY A 140 12.52 -63.20 14.96
CA GLY A 140 11.08 -63.38 15.08
C GLY A 140 10.69 -64.84 15.22
N SER A 141 11.23 -65.74 14.38
CA SER A 141 10.99 -67.19 14.50
C SER A 141 11.53 -67.79 15.80
N LYS A 142 12.66 -67.27 16.30
CA LYS A 142 13.32 -67.80 17.50
C LYS A 142 12.68 -67.33 18.81
N TYR A 143 12.20 -66.08 18.88
CA TYR A 143 11.74 -65.47 20.12
C TYR A 143 10.21 -65.27 20.18
N GLY A 144 9.44 -66.03 19.41
CA GLY A 144 7.98 -66.00 19.49
C GLY A 144 7.32 -64.79 18.82
N GLY A 145 8.00 -64.15 17.88
CA GLY A 145 7.49 -63.05 17.05
C GLY A 145 8.17 -61.70 17.30
N MET A 146 7.88 -60.73 16.43
CA MET A 146 8.44 -59.37 16.50
C MET A 146 7.96 -58.59 17.73
N HIS A 147 6.75 -58.86 18.24
CA HIS A 147 6.20 -58.19 19.42
C HIS A 147 7.09 -58.32 20.66
N ASN A 148 7.73 -59.48 20.86
CA ASN A 148 8.68 -59.66 21.96
C ASN A 148 9.93 -58.81 21.78
N LEU A 149 10.39 -58.56 20.55
CA LEU A 149 11.49 -57.65 20.28
C LEU A 149 11.10 -56.19 20.55
N PHE A 150 9.86 -55.81 20.22
CA PHE A 150 9.32 -54.48 20.53
C PHE A 150 9.23 -54.25 22.04
N MET A 151 8.72 -55.23 22.80
CA MET A 151 8.70 -55.17 24.27
C MET A 151 10.12 -55.03 24.86
N LEU A 152 11.08 -55.80 24.36
CA LEU A 152 12.48 -55.70 24.79
C LEU A 152 13.08 -54.33 24.46
N LEU A 153 12.79 -53.78 23.29
CA LEU A 153 13.23 -52.46 22.91
C LEU A 153 12.63 -51.39 23.82
N ASP A 154 11.33 -51.47 24.12
CA ASP A 154 10.66 -50.49 24.99
C ASP A 154 11.26 -50.48 26.39
N ALA A 155 11.52 -51.67 26.95
CA ALA A 155 12.20 -51.81 28.23
C ALA A 155 13.66 -51.31 28.19
N ALA A 156 14.35 -51.46 27.06
CA ALA A 156 15.71 -50.93 26.89
C ALA A 156 15.74 -49.40 26.75
N LEU A 157 14.67 -48.77 26.25
CA LEU A 157 14.57 -47.30 26.13
C LEU A 157 14.08 -46.60 27.40
N ASP A 158 13.64 -47.36 28.41
CA ASP A 158 13.22 -46.84 29.72
C ASP A 158 14.41 -46.40 30.57
N ALA A 159 14.19 -45.38 31.40
CA ALA A 159 15.21 -44.88 32.34
C ALA A 159 15.69 -45.95 33.34
N ARG A 160 14.85 -46.95 33.64
CA ARG A 160 15.19 -48.09 34.53
C ARG A 160 16.15 -49.09 33.87
N ARG A 161 16.32 -49.07 32.55
CA ARG A 161 17.19 -50.00 31.78
C ARG A 161 16.74 -51.46 31.89
N LEU A 162 17.35 -52.33 31.07
CA LEU A 162 16.92 -53.71 30.89
C LEU A 162 17.91 -54.73 31.46
N VAL A 163 17.38 -55.76 32.11
CA VAL A 163 18.06 -57.01 32.47
C VAL A 163 17.33 -58.18 31.81
N ILE A 164 18.07 -59.03 31.10
CA ILE A 164 17.57 -60.27 30.53
C ILE A 164 18.18 -61.43 31.32
N ARG A 165 17.33 -62.15 32.05
CA ARG A 165 17.74 -63.26 32.91
C ARG A 165 17.64 -64.60 32.21
N HIS A 166 18.55 -65.50 32.58
CA HIS A 166 18.56 -66.91 32.14
C HIS A 166 18.57 -67.08 30.62
N PHE A 167 19.06 -66.07 29.89
CA PHE A 167 19.22 -66.16 28.44
C PHE A 167 20.31 -67.21 28.12
N PRO A 168 20.21 -67.97 27.02
CA PRO A 168 21.25 -68.92 26.65
C PRO A 168 22.66 -68.31 26.71
N PRO A 169 23.66 -69.01 27.28
CA PRO A 169 24.99 -68.44 27.49
C PRO A 169 25.82 -68.27 26.20
N ASN A 170 25.19 -68.46 25.03
CA ASN A 170 25.83 -68.25 23.75
C ASN A 170 25.97 -66.76 23.46
N VAL A 171 27.19 -66.25 23.60
CA VAL A 171 27.54 -64.85 23.34
C VAL A 171 27.11 -64.39 21.95
N ARG A 172 27.22 -65.26 20.93
CA ARG A 172 26.80 -64.92 19.57
C ARG A 172 25.30 -64.67 19.48
N GLU A 173 24.51 -65.47 20.17
CA GLU A 173 23.05 -65.30 20.21
C GLU A 173 22.64 -64.04 20.98
N ARG A 174 23.34 -63.74 22.10
CA ARG A 174 23.17 -62.49 22.86
C ARG A 174 23.45 -61.28 21.95
N LEU A 175 24.54 -61.31 21.18
CA LEU A 175 24.91 -60.25 20.22
C LEU A 175 23.90 -60.10 19.06
N GLU A 176 23.39 -61.20 18.52
CA GLU A 176 22.37 -61.16 17.46
C GLU A 176 21.07 -60.51 17.95
N LEU A 177 20.65 -60.81 19.19
CA LEU A 177 19.48 -60.16 19.80
C LEU A 177 19.72 -58.64 19.93
N ILE A 178 20.87 -58.23 20.48
CA ILE A 178 21.22 -56.81 20.62
C ILE A 178 21.22 -56.11 19.26
N GLN A 179 21.78 -56.73 18.21
CA GLN A 179 21.76 -56.16 16.87
C GLN A 179 20.35 -56.01 16.31
N GLY A 180 19.47 -56.97 16.58
CA GLY A 180 18.05 -56.87 16.25
C GLY A 180 17.41 -55.64 16.89
N LEU A 181 17.62 -55.45 18.19
CA LEU A 181 17.09 -54.29 18.91
C LEU A 181 17.68 -52.97 18.40
N MET A 182 18.99 -52.93 18.11
CA MET A 182 19.62 -51.75 17.50
C MET A 182 19.02 -51.42 16.13
N LEU A 183 18.72 -52.43 15.30
CA LEU A 183 18.18 -52.21 13.96
C LEU A 183 16.74 -51.69 13.95
N LEU A 184 16.01 -51.86 15.04
CA LEU A 184 14.70 -51.24 15.24
C LEU A 184 14.79 -49.74 15.52
N LEU A 185 15.98 -49.20 15.81
CA LEU A 185 16.21 -47.77 16.00
C LEU A 185 16.82 -47.12 14.74
N PRO A 186 16.62 -45.81 14.55
CA PRO A 186 17.35 -45.05 13.54
C PRO A 186 18.86 -45.11 13.77
N SER A 187 19.66 -45.16 12.70
CA SER A 187 21.12 -45.33 12.79
C SER A 187 21.83 -44.31 13.68
N SER A 188 21.32 -43.08 13.72
CA SER A 188 21.85 -41.97 14.53
C SER A 188 21.84 -42.25 16.03
N VAL A 189 20.94 -43.11 16.52
CA VAL A 189 20.74 -43.37 17.96
C VAL A 189 20.95 -44.83 18.39
N ARG A 190 21.32 -45.74 17.46
CA ARG A 190 21.57 -47.17 17.79
C ARG A 190 22.60 -47.37 18.90
N SER A 191 23.60 -46.49 18.97
CA SER A 191 24.67 -46.55 19.95
C SER A 191 24.23 -46.27 21.39
N VAL A 192 23.00 -45.79 21.61
CA VAL A 192 22.43 -45.65 22.96
C VAL A 192 22.23 -47.00 23.63
N LEU A 193 22.04 -48.07 22.86
CA LEU A 193 21.91 -49.43 23.38
C LEU A 193 23.28 -50.02 23.75
N THR A 194 23.90 -49.48 24.80
CA THR A 194 25.08 -50.09 25.44
C THR A 194 24.69 -51.38 26.16
N PHE A 195 25.63 -52.32 26.28
CA PHE A 195 25.28 -53.63 26.81
C PHE A 195 26.47 -54.39 27.42
N VAL A 196 26.15 -55.39 28.23
CA VAL A 196 27.10 -56.42 28.68
C VAL A 196 26.45 -57.79 28.56
N THR A 197 27.17 -58.73 27.94
CA THR A 197 26.64 -60.07 27.66
C THR A 197 26.72 -60.98 28.86
N ASN A 198 27.32 -60.61 29.99
CA ASN A 198 27.24 -61.38 31.24
C ASN A 198 27.67 -60.53 32.45
N LEU A 199 26.79 -60.43 33.47
CA LEU A 199 27.08 -59.79 34.74
C LEU A 199 26.13 -60.27 35.86
N ASP A 200 26.67 -60.66 37.00
CA ASP A 200 25.86 -61.17 38.13
C ASP A 200 25.15 -60.05 38.92
N GLN A 201 25.73 -58.85 38.96
CA GLN A 201 25.17 -57.69 39.66
C GLN A 201 24.82 -56.59 38.66
N PRO A 202 23.59 -56.54 38.12
CA PRO A 202 23.23 -55.61 37.05
C PRO A 202 23.35 -54.12 37.43
N ASP A 203 23.21 -53.78 38.71
CA ASP A 203 23.13 -52.38 39.16
C ASP A 203 24.49 -51.67 39.27
N ILE A 204 25.60 -52.41 39.22
CA ILE A 204 26.95 -51.81 39.35
C ILE A 204 27.40 -51.09 38.07
N THR A 205 26.70 -51.30 36.96
CA THR A 205 27.04 -50.74 35.65
C THR A 205 25.94 -49.80 35.17
N PRO A 206 26.27 -48.76 34.39
CA PRO A 206 25.26 -47.89 33.78
C PRO A 206 24.77 -48.38 32.41
N VAL A 207 25.21 -49.53 31.88
CA VAL A 207 24.81 -49.97 30.53
C VAL A 207 23.32 -50.24 30.39
N THR A 208 22.80 -50.05 29.19
CA THR A 208 21.37 -50.13 28.88
C THR A 208 20.82 -51.56 28.97
N ILE A 209 21.57 -52.57 28.49
CA ILE A 209 21.13 -53.98 28.48
C ILE A 209 22.13 -54.85 29.22
N VAL A 210 21.69 -55.58 30.24
CA VAL A 210 22.51 -56.54 30.99
C VAL A 210 21.94 -57.94 30.82
N PHE A 211 22.77 -58.88 30.39
CA PHE A 211 22.46 -60.31 30.50
C PHE A 211 22.99 -60.83 31.84
N SER A 212 22.13 -61.51 32.61
CA SER A 212 22.49 -62.07 33.91
C SER A 212 22.01 -63.50 34.04
N ASP A 213 22.83 -64.37 34.62
CA ASP A 213 22.47 -65.75 34.92
C ASP A 213 22.01 -65.91 36.39
N THR A 214 21.85 -64.79 37.13
CA THR A 214 21.46 -64.79 38.54
C THR A 214 20.14 -64.07 38.81
N ASP A 215 19.48 -64.47 39.90
CA ASP A 215 18.25 -63.86 40.40
C ASP A 215 18.47 -62.64 41.31
N ALA A 216 19.62 -61.96 41.18
CA ALA A 216 19.96 -60.80 42.01
C ALA A 216 18.87 -59.71 41.92
N GLN A 217 18.40 -59.21 43.07
CA GLN A 217 17.44 -58.09 43.10
C GLN A 217 18.03 -56.86 42.40
N THR A 218 17.21 -56.19 41.59
CA THR A 218 17.61 -55.04 40.78
C THR A 218 16.45 -54.05 40.65
N GLU A 219 16.78 -52.77 40.53
CA GLU A 219 15.81 -51.70 40.22
C GLU A 219 15.50 -51.60 38.71
N ARG A 220 16.23 -52.35 37.89
CA ARG A 220 16.06 -52.41 36.43
C ARG A 220 14.83 -53.21 36.04
N LEU A 221 14.36 -53.01 34.81
CA LEU A 221 13.32 -53.85 34.23
C LEU A 221 13.88 -55.25 33.94
N VAL A 222 13.24 -56.27 34.49
CA VAL A 222 13.66 -57.67 34.34
C VAL A 222 12.77 -58.40 33.35
N VAL A 223 13.40 -59.07 32.39
CA VAL A 223 12.78 -60.05 31.49
C VAL A 223 13.32 -61.43 31.84
N GLU A 224 12.43 -62.36 32.13
CA GLU A 224 12.77 -63.80 32.16
C GLU A 224 12.71 -64.37 30.74
N TYR A 225 13.83 -64.91 30.24
CA TYR A 225 13.94 -65.42 28.87
C TYR A 225 12.86 -66.48 28.54
N ASP A 226 12.54 -67.38 29.46
CA ASP A 226 11.59 -68.47 29.19
C ASP A 226 10.14 -67.98 29.06
N GLN A 227 9.81 -66.82 29.64
CA GLN A 227 8.44 -66.30 29.72
C GLN A 227 8.23 -65.09 28.80
N PHE A 228 9.29 -64.38 28.44
CA PHE A 228 9.22 -63.11 27.69
C PHE A 228 8.14 -62.17 28.24
N SER A 229 8.11 -62.00 29.57
CA SER A 229 7.17 -61.12 30.26
C SER A 229 7.89 -60.10 31.12
N ILE A 230 7.37 -58.87 31.14
CA ILE A 230 7.86 -57.76 31.97
C ILE A 230 6.69 -57.17 32.74
N ASN A 231 6.89 -56.87 34.02
CA ASN A 231 5.92 -56.12 34.82
C ASN A 231 6.15 -54.61 34.66
N GLY A 232 5.11 -53.85 34.31
CA GLY A 232 5.20 -52.39 34.16
C GLY A 232 5.96 -51.97 32.91
N ILE A 233 5.64 -52.61 31.78
CA ILE A 233 6.17 -52.29 30.45
C ILE A 233 5.91 -50.80 30.17
N PRO A 234 6.93 -50.03 29.79
CA PRO A 234 6.76 -48.67 29.28
C PRO A 234 5.83 -48.67 28.07
N GLN A 235 5.38 -47.51 27.65
CA GLN A 235 4.54 -47.38 26.46
C GLN A 235 5.10 -46.25 25.63
N SER A 236 6.30 -46.45 25.08
CA SER A 236 6.91 -45.40 24.25
C SER A 236 6.14 -45.27 22.94
N ARG A 237 5.89 -44.02 22.55
CA ARG A 237 5.19 -43.72 21.29
C ARG A 237 5.90 -44.31 20.07
N TYR A 238 7.24 -44.38 20.13
CA TYR A 238 8.06 -44.99 19.09
C TYR A 238 7.77 -46.48 18.92
N VAL A 239 7.79 -47.25 20.00
CA VAL A 239 7.55 -48.69 19.94
C VAL A 239 6.11 -49.00 19.53
N GLN A 240 5.13 -48.25 20.02
CA GLN A 240 3.73 -48.35 19.56
C GLN A 240 3.57 -48.05 18.07
N CYS A 241 4.40 -47.16 17.51
CA CYS A 241 4.45 -46.93 16.07
C CYS A 241 5.00 -48.17 15.34
N LEU A 242 6.12 -48.73 15.79
CA LEU A 242 6.70 -49.95 15.21
C LEU A 242 5.72 -51.13 15.24
N GLU A 243 4.96 -51.29 16.32
CA GLU A 243 3.90 -52.30 16.44
C GLU A 243 2.81 -52.13 15.39
N ARG A 244 2.40 -50.89 15.07
CA ARG A 244 1.41 -50.61 14.02
C ARG A 244 1.97 -50.83 12.62
N LEU A 245 3.25 -50.52 12.40
CA LEU A 245 3.93 -50.72 11.12
C LEU A 245 4.20 -52.20 10.82
N TRP A 246 4.28 -53.04 11.85
CA TRP A 246 4.45 -54.47 11.68
C TRP A 246 3.14 -55.13 11.21
N GLN A 247 3.11 -55.53 9.93
CA GLN A 247 1.97 -56.21 9.29
C GLN A 247 2.32 -57.65 8.85
N GLU A 248 3.20 -58.33 9.60
CA GLU A 248 3.71 -59.68 9.30
C GLU A 248 4.51 -59.79 7.96
N ASP A 249 5.00 -58.68 7.42
CA ASP A 249 5.92 -58.65 6.27
C ASP A 249 7.24 -57.93 6.64
N GLU A 250 8.35 -58.67 6.67
CA GLU A 250 9.65 -58.09 7.03
C GLU A 250 10.20 -57.12 5.97
N LYS A 251 9.86 -57.30 4.69
CA LYS A 251 10.38 -56.42 3.64
C LYS A 251 9.73 -55.05 3.74
N ASP A 252 8.42 -55.02 3.88
CA ASP A 252 7.66 -53.78 4.04
C ASP A 252 8.06 -53.09 5.35
N PHE A 253 8.16 -53.85 6.45
CA PHE A 253 8.61 -53.29 7.72
C PHE A 253 10.03 -52.68 7.65
N VAL A 254 10.97 -53.35 6.98
CA VAL A 254 12.32 -52.80 6.76
C VAL A 254 12.31 -51.56 5.87
N ALA A 255 11.39 -51.47 4.90
CA ALA A 255 11.19 -50.27 4.09
C ALA A 255 10.67 -49.10 4.93
N GLU A 256 9.70 -49.34 5.82
CA GLU A 256 9.17 -48.32 6.74
C GLU A 256 10.22 -47.83 7.73
N LEU A 257 10.98 -48.76 8.33
CA LEU A 257 12.12 -48.39 9.18
C LEU A 257 13.13 -47.52 8.44
N ARG A 258 13.35 -47.76 7.14
CA ARG A 258 14.24 -46.95 6.32
C ARG A 258 13.66 -45.55 6.05
N ALA A 259 12.35 -45.42 5.84
CA ALA A 259 11.69 -44.13 5.71
C ALA A 259 11.85 -43.29 7.00
N MET A 260 11.61 -43.89 8.17
CA MET A 260 11.86 -43.24 9.47
C MET A 260 13.35 -42.90 9.66
N GLU A 261 14.27 -43.78 9.22
CA GLU A 261 15.71 -43.54 9.32
C GLU A 261 16.15 -42.28 8.53
N LEU A 262 15.58 -42.05 7.34
CA LEU A 262 15.85 -40.86 6.53
C LEU A 262 15.35 -39.58 7.20
N MET A 263 14.18 -39.60 7.84
CA MET A 263 13.61 -38.45 8.56
C MET A 263 14.40 -38.12 9.84
N SER A 264 14.94 -39.15 10.52
CA SER A 264 15.59 -39.00 11.83
C SER A 264 16.79 -38.05 11.84
N VAL A 265 17.45 -37.85 10.70
CA VAL A 265 18.65 -37.01 10.58
C VAL A 265 18.35 -35.55 10.96
N HIS A 266 17.16 -35.06 10.64
CA HIS A 266 16.73 -33.69 10.91
C HIS A 266 15.98 -33.60 12.25
N VAL A 267 15.07 -34.53 12.51
CA VAL A 267 14.16 -34.48 13.68
C VAL A 267 14.88 -34.72 15.02
N MET A 268 15.93 -35.55 15.03
CA MET A 268 16.62 -35.93 16.27
C MET A 268 17.62 -34.88 16.77
N GLN A 269 17.89 -33.81 16.01
CA GLN A 269 18.89 -32.81 16.39
C GLN A 269 18.39 -31.99 17.59
N ASN A 270 19.23 -31.84 18.63
CA ASN A 270 18.98 -31.07 19.85
C ASN A 270 17.87 -31.58 20.79
N ASN A 271 17.22 -32.70 20.48
CA ASN A 271 16.19 -33.30 21.34
C ASN A 271 16.78 -34.36 22.28
N SER A 272 16.10 -34.59 23.41
CA SER A 272 16.34 -35.80 24.21
C SER A 272 15.97 -37.03 23.39
N LEU A 273 16.48 -38.23 23.74
CA LEU A 273 16.19 -39.44 22.97
C LEU A 273 14.68 -39.72 22.88
N GLN A 274 13.96 -39.63 24.00
CA GLN A 274 12.53 -39.94 24.03
C GLN A 274 11.70 -38.89 23.30
N ASP A 275 12.03 -37.60 23.46
CA ASP A 275 11.33 -36.51 22.76
C ASP A 275 11.61 -36.58 21.25
N GLY A 276 12.86 -36.80 20.86
CA GLY A 276 13.26 -36.93 19.46
C GLY A 276 12.57 -38.11 18.76
N LEU A 277 12.54 -39.28 19.41
CA LEU A 277 11.84 -40.45 18.86
C LEU A 277 10.32 -40.22 18.79
N SER A 278 9.74 -39.48 19.72
CA SER A 278 8.31 -39.12 19.68
C SER A 278 8.00 -38.15 18.55
N HIS A 279 8.82 -37.11 18.35
CA HIS A 279 8.71 -36.20 17.22
C HIS A 279 8.94 -36.89 15.87
N LEU A 280 9.82 -37.90 15.82
CA LEU A 280 10.02 -38.69 14.61
C LEU A 280 8.74 -39.45 14.22
N VAL A 281 8.01 -40.00 15.20
CA VAL A 281 6.71 -40.63 14.96
C VAL A 281 5.70 -39.60 14.47
N GLU A 282 5.60 -38.44 15.12
CA GLU A 282 4.68 -37.36 14.69
C GLU A 282 4.92 -36.97 13.24
N ARG A 283 6.18 -36.76 12.87
CA ARG A 283 6.59 -36.43 11.51
C ARG A 283 6.22 -37.52 10.52
N TYR A 284 6.50 -38.78 10.85
CA TYR A 284 6.19 -39.92 10.00
C TYR A 284 4.67 -40.09 9.79
N GLU A 285 3.87 -39.98 10.86
CA GLU A 285 2.40 -40.04 10.78
C GLU A 285 1.83 -38.90 9.93
N LEU A 286 2.38 -37.69 10.07
CA LEU A 286 2.00 -36.53 9.28
C LEU A 286 2.28 -36.75 7.79
N ASP A 287 3.49 -37.22 7.46
CA ASP A 287 3.87 -37.51 6.08
C ASP A 287 2.97 -38.59 5.46
N ALA A 288 2.67 -39.65 6.22
CA ALA A 288 1.74 -40.68 5.78
C ALA A 288 0.33 -40.12 5.51
N ALA A 289 -0.21 -39.28 6.40
CA ALA A 289 -1.52 -38.66 6.23
C ALA A 289 -1.58 -37.71 5.01
N VAL A 290 -0.52 -36.92 4.78
CA VAL A 290 -0.44 -36.06 3.60
C VAL A 290 -0.33 -36.88 2.31
N MET A 291 0.41 -37.99 2.34
CA MET A 291 0.55 -38.89 1.20
C MET A 291 -0.75 -39.66 0.89
N SER A 292 -1.55 -40.01 1.90
CA SER A 292 -2.87 -40.63 1.74
C SER A 292 -3.96 -39.63 1.34
N GLY A 293 -3.68 -38.31 1.44
CA GLY A 293 -4.63 -37.25 1.13
C GLY A 293 -5.65 -37.00 2.24
N GLU A 294 -5.36 -37.41 3.47
CA GLU A 294 -6.16 -37.13 4.65
C GLU A 294 -6.15 -35.63 5.01
N ALA A 295 -7.18 -35.18 5.73
CA ALA A 295 -7.26 -33.82 6.20
C ALA A 295 -6.29 -33.61 7.37
N VAL A 296 -5.32 -32.72 7.19
CA VAL A 296 -4.27 -32.41 8.14
C VAL A 296 -4.40 -30.95 8.58
N ASP A 297 -4.09 -30.65 9.84
CA ASP A 297 -4.05 -29.28 10.33
C ASP A 297 -2.99 -28.47 9.57
N VAL A 298 -3.44 -27.35 8.99
CA VAL A 298 -2.61 -26.47 8.18
C VAL A 298 -1.42 -25.91 8.95
N GLN A 299 -1.52 -25.73 10.27
CA GLN A 299 -0.40 -25.22 11.06
C GLN A 299 0.80 -26.16 11.03
N TYR A 300 0.56 -27.47 11.11
CA TYR A 300 1.64 -28.45 10.94
C TYR A 300 2.22 -28.42 9.52
N LEU A 301 1.38 -28.31 8.48
CA LEU A 301 1.85 -28.19 7.11
C LEU A 301 2.75 -26.96 6.93
N LYS A 302 2.34 -25.81 7.47
CA LYS A 302 3.10 -24.55 7.41
C LYS A 302 4.44 -24.63 8.13
N THR A 303 4.46 -25.19 9.35
CA THR A 303 5.69 -25.37 10.13
C THR A 303 6.69 -26.24 9.36
N ILE A 304 6.24 -27.38 8.84
CA ILE A 304 7.07 -28.28 8.06
C ILE A 304 7.62 -27.60 6.80
N MET A 305 6.76 -26.92 6.03
CA MET A 305 7.15 -26.25 4.79
C MET A 305 8.15 -25.11 5.01
N ARG A 306 8.24 -24.59 6.25
CA ARG A 306 9.19 -23.55 6.66
C ARG A 306 10.49 -24.11 7.22
N GLU A 307 10.42 -25.11 8.08
CA GLU A 307 11.54 -25.53 8.94
C GLU A 307 12.21 -26.83 8.47
N ASP A 308 11.46 -27.76 7.88
CA ASP A 308 11.94 -29.09 7.50
C ASP A 308 11.28 -29.51 6.17
N LEU A 309 11.72 -28.89 5.07
CA LEU A 309 11.08 -29.06 3.77
C LEU A 309 11.19 -30.53 3.31
N PRO A 310 10.06 -31.22 3.05
CA PRO A 310 10.10 -32.60 2.56
C PRO A 310 10.85 -32.74 1.23
N HIS A 311 11.32 -33.94 0.93
CA HIS A 311 11.97 -34.26 -0.34
C HIS A 311 10.98 -34.89 -1.35
N ASP A 312 11.32 -34.78 -2.63
CA ASP A 312 10.70 -35.48 -3.76
C ASP A 312 9.15 -35.41 -3.78
N ALA A 313 8.49 -36.55 -3.96
CA ALA A 313 7.04 -36.66 -4.12
C ALA A 313 6.24 -36.16 -2.90
N THR A 314 6.80 -36.26 -1.69
CA THR A 314 6.13 -35.79 -0.47
C THR A 314 5.95 -34.29 -0.51
N ARG A 315 6.98 -33.54 -0.98
CA ARG A 315 6.91 -32.08 -1.13
C ARG A 315 5.75 -31.64 -2.02
N LEU A 316 5.54 -32.33 -3.14
CA LEU A 316 4.42 -32.05 -4.05
C LEU A 316 3.07 -32.25 -3.37
N ARG A 317 2.92 -33.31 -2.56
CA ARG A 317 1.67 -33.54 -1.80
C ARG A 317 1.41 -32.47 -0.74
N TYR A 318 2.45 -32.02 -0.05
CA TYR A 318 2.36 -30.89 0.88
C TYR A 318 1.95 -29.61 0.16
N ALA A 319 2.57 -29.30 -0.99
CA ALA A 319 2.22 -28.13 -1.80
C ALA A 319 0.77 -28.20 -2.28
N GLN A 320 0.30 -29.37 -2.74
CA GLN A 320 -1.11 -29.58 -3.12
C GLN A 320 -2.08 -29.35 -1.96
N ALA A 321 -1.78 -29.89 -0.76
CA ALA A 321 -2.62 -29.69 0.41
C ALA A 321 -2.68 -28.22 0.83
N LEU A 322 -1.51 -27.55 0.83
CA LEU A 322 -1.41 -26.13 1.19
C LEU A 322 -2.08 -25.21 0.16
N MET A 323 -2.00 -25.56 -1.12
CA MET A 323 -2.67 -24.84 -2.21
C MET A 323 -4.20 -24.98 -2.11
N ARG A 324 -4.72 -26.17 -1.83
CA ARG A 324 -6.16 -26.33 -1.58
C ARG A 324 -6.63 -25.46 -0.43
N HIS A 325 -5.85 -25.40 0.65
CA HIS A 325 -6.17 -24.54 1.79
C HIS A 325 -6.09 -23.05 1.45
N SER A 326 -5.06 -22.60 0.72
CA SER A 326 -4.95 -21.19 0.34
C SER A 326 -6.10 -20.76 -0.58
N LEU A 327 -6.58 -21.67 -1.43
CA LEU A 327 -7.72 -21.44 -2.32
C LEU A 327 -9.07 -21.58 -1.61
N SER A 328 -9.23 -22.37 -0.55
CA SER A 328 -10.50 -22.43 0.18
C SER A 328 -10.64 -21.31 1.21
N GLU A 329 -9.60 -21.05 2.00
CA GLU A 329 -9.63 -20.15 3.16
C GLU A 329 -9.05 -18.75 2.88
N ARG A 330 -8.58 -18.49 1.65
CA ARG A 330 -7.93 -17.23 1.26
C ARG A 330 -6.73 -16.91 2.18
N ASP A 331 -5.90 -17.92 2.45
CA ASP A 331 -4.78 -17.83 3.38
C ASP A 331 -3.51 -17.27 2.72
N THR A 332 -3.17 -16.02 3.05
CA THR A 332 -1.99 -15.30 2.55
C THR A 332 -0.65 -15.97 2.89
N GLU A 333 -0.52 -16.56 4.09
CA GLU A 333 0.72 -17.20 4.53
C GLU A 333 0.95 -18.52 3.79
N ALA A 334 -0.12 -19.24 3.48
CA ALA A 334 -0.04 -20.42 2.63
C ALA A 334 0.46 -20.06 1.21
N VAL A 335 -0.03 -18.95 0.63
CA VAL A 335 0.49 -18.45 -0.66
C VAL A 335 1.97 -18.07 -0.57
N GLN A 336 2.41 -17.45 0.53
CA GLN A 336 3.83 -17.09 0.74
C GLN A 336 4.76 -18.30 0.73
N LEU A 337 4.38 -19.37 1.43
CA LEU A 337 5.16 -20.59 1.48
C LEU A 337 5.24 -21.28 0.12
N LEU A 338 4.14 -21.28 -0.64
CA LEU A 338 4.12 -21.79 -2.01
C LEU A 338 4.95 -20.92 -2.95
N ALA A 339 4.90 -19.59 -2.82
CA ALA A 339 5.72 -18.67 -3.60
C ALA A 339 7.22 -18.92 -3.37
N HIS A 340 7.62 -19.12 -2.12
CA HIS A 340 9.00 -19.49 -1.80
C HIS A 340 9.38 -20.83 -2.45
N LEU A 341 8.48 -21.81 -2.41
CA LEU A 341 8.72 -23.11 -3.05
C LEU A 341 8.88 -22.99 -4.57
N MET A 342 8.05 -22.20 -5.24
CA MET A 342 8.13 -21.94 -6.67
C MET A 342 9.43 -21.24 -7.05
N SER A 343 10.01 -20.43 -6.15
CA SER A 343 11.29 -19.75 -6.42
C SER A 343 12.52 -20.66 -6.38
N ILE A 344 12.40 -21.85 -5.76
CA ILE A 344 13.50 -22.81 -5.60
C ILE A 344 13.29 -24.09 -6.43
N ASP A 345 12.13 -24.26 -7.06
CA ASP A 345 11.73 -25.47 -7.78
C ASP A 345 10.85 -25.14 -9.02
N ASP A 346 11.46 -25.16 -10.21
CA ASP A 346 10.79 -24.84 -11.48
C ASP A 346 9.66 -25.83 -11.81
N GLU A 347 9.77 -27.11 -11.42
CA GLU A 347 8.70 -28.09 -11.63
C GLU A 347 7.46 -27.74 -10.79
N MET A 348 7.69 -27.21 -9.58
CA MET A 348 6.60 -26.74 -8.72
C MET A 348 5.93 -25.49 -9.29
N HIS A 349 6.70 -24.54 -9.84
CA HIS A 349 6.15 -23.36 -10.51
C HIS A 349 5.20 -23.77 -11.64
N LEU A 350 5.65 -24.66 -12.53
CA LEU A 350 4.83 -25.16 -13.64
C LEU A 350 3.56 -25.88 -13.15
N PHE A 351 3.70 -26.75 -12.14
CA PHE A 351 2.57 -27.49 -11.58
C PHE A 351 1.49 -26.57 -10.98
N ILE A 352 1.89 -25.57 -10.19
CA ILE A 352 0.95 -24.62 -9.59
C ILE A 352 0.29 -23.75 -10.66
N HIS A 353 1.06 -23.31 -11.66
CA HIS A 353 0.54 -22.52 -12.78
C HIS A 353 -0.52 -23.28 -13.58
N GLU A 354 -0.25 -24.53 -13.96
CA GLU A 354 -1.23 -25.38 -14.66
C GLU A 354 -2.47 -25.65 -13.82
N THR A 355 -2.29 -25.89 -12.52
CA THR A 355 -3.42 -26.17 -11.61
C THR A 355 -4.33 -24.95 -11.46
N LEU A 356 -3.77 -23.76 -11.23
CA LEU A 356 -4.54 -22.53 -11.11
C LEU A 356 -5.24 -22.17 -12.43
N THR A 357 -4.59 -22.42 -13.57
CA THR A 357 -5.20 -22.21 -14.89
C THR A 357 -6.41 -23.13 -15.09
N ALA A 358 -6.33 -24.40 -14.66
CA ALA A 358 -7.46 -25.33 -14.72
C ALA A 358 -8.62 -24.90 -13.79
N MET A 359 -8.29 -24.38 -12.60
CA MET A 359 -9.28 -23.95 -11.61
C MET A 359 -10.02 -22.66 -11.97
N LEU A 360 -9.60 -21.92 -13.00
CA LEU A 360 -10.33 -20.74 -13.50
C LEU A 360 -11.80 -21.05 -13.86
N GLN A 361 -12.12 -22.30 -14.22
CA GLN A 361 -13.49 -22.69 -14.56
C GLN A 361 -14.39 -22.85 -13.33
N ASP A 362 -13.83 -23.28 -12.21
CA ASP A 362 -14.59 -23.69 -11.02
C ASP A 362 -14.56 -22.60 -9.93
N GLU A 363 -13.39 -22.01 -9.66
CA GLU A 363 -13.16 -21.05 -8.57
C GLU A 363 -12.28 -19.86 -9.03
N PRO A 364 -12.73 -19.05 -10.00
CA PRO A 364 -11.93 -17.97 -10.58
C PRO A 364 -11.56 -16.88 -9.56
N ASP A 365 -12.38 -16.63 -8.55
CA ASP A 365 -12.10 -15.65 -7.50
C ASP A 365 -10.98 -16.12 -6.56
N ALA A 366 -10.88 -17.44 -6.34
CA ALA A 366 -9.80 -18.06 -5.61
C ALA A 366 -8.47 -17.92 -6.34
N VAL A 367 -8.50 -18.18 -7.65
CA VAL A 367 -7.34 -17.98 -8.52
C VAL A 367 -6.92 -16.51 -8.50
N TYR A 368 -7.86 -15.57 -8.62
CA TYR A 368 -7.56 -14.14 -8.54
C TYR A 368 -6.88 -13.77 -7.20
N PHE A 369 -7.41 -14.27 -6.08
CA PHE A 369 -6.82 -14.06 -4.75
C PHE A 369 -5.39 -14.62 -4.67
N PHE A 370 -5.17 -15.85 -5.14
CA PHE A 370 -3.85 -16.48 -5.08
C PHE A 370 -2.83 -15.68 -5.90
N VAL A 371 -3.13 -15.43 -7.17
CA VAL A 371 -2.20 -14.81 -8.11
C VAL A 371 -1.88 -13.37 -7.72
N ARG A 372 -2.88 -12.58 -7.29
CA ARG A 372 -2.62 -11.21 -6.81
C ARG A 372 -1.76 -11.20 -5.54
N THR A 373 -1.93 -12.20 -4.65
CA THR A 373 -1.16 -12.30 -3.42
C THR A 373 0.29 -12.69 -3.71
N TYR A 374 0.50 -13.62 -4.65
CA TYR A 374 1.81 -13.99 -5.16
C TYR A 374 2.54 -12.80 -5.78
N LEU A 375 1.90 -12.11 -6.73
CA LEU A 375 2.47 -10.94 -7.41
C LEU A 375 2.70 -9.76 -6.48
N GLY A 376 1.93 -9.61 -5.40
CA GLY A 376 2.10 -8.56 -4.41
C GLY A 376 3.32 -8.72 -3.51
N GLN A 377 3.96 -9.89 -3.54
CA GLN A 377 5.12 -10.24 -2.70
C GLN A 377 6.43 -10.33 -3.48
N ALA A 378 6.35 -10.49 -4.80
CA ALA A 378 7.52 -10.52 -5.66
C ALA A 378 8.16 -9.12 -5.75
N GLU A 379 9.50 -9.06 -5.75
CA GLU A 379 10.22 -7.78 -5.94
C GLU A 379 10.00 -7.21 -7.35
N GLU A 380 9.87 -8.09 -8.34
CA GLU A 380 9.54 -7.78 -9.73
C GLU A 380 8.28 -8.56 -10.13
N VAL A 381 7.44 -7.94 -10.97
CA VAL A 381 6.22 -8.59 -11.46
C VAL A 381 6.59 -9.68 -12.47
N ASP A 382 6.27 -10.93 -12.14
CA ASP A 382 6.40 -12.04 -13.08
C ASP A 382 5.29 -11.97 -14.14
N GLU A 383 5.65 -11.48 -15.33
CA GLU A 383 4.74 -11.28 -16.46
C GLU A 383 4.01 -12.58 -16.88
N SER A 384 4.57 -13.75 -16.58
CA SER A 384 3.94 -15.03 -16.93
C SER A 384 2.60 -15.26 -16.21
N TRP A 385 2.39 -14.61 -15.06
CA TRP A 385 1.16 -14.72 -14.27
C TRP A 385 0.07 -13.71 -14.64
N LEU A 386 0.41 -12.66 -15.39
CA LEU A 386 -0.55 -11.63 -15.80
C LEU A 386 -1.74 -12.21 -16.60
N PRO A 387 -1.54 -13.13 -17.57
CA PRO A 387 -2.67 -13.76 -18.27
C PRO A 387 -3.63 -14.50 -17.34
N VAL A 388 -3.12 -15.20 -16.32
CA VAL A 388 -3.94 -15.92 -15.34
C VAL A 388 -4.68 -14.94 -14.44
N LEU A 389 -4.03 -13.87 -13.98
CA LEU A 389 -4.65 -12.80 -13.20
C LEU A 389 -5.80 -12.13 -13.98
N HIS A 390 -5.55 -11.79 -15.25
CA HIS A 390 -6.53 -11.16 -16.14
C HIS A 390 -7.73 -12.07 -16.37
N ALA A 391 -7.50 -13.34 -16.71
CA ALA A 391 -8.56 -14.32 -16.91
C ALA A 391 -9.41 -14.52 -15.64
N ALA A 392 -8.75 -14.66 -14.48
CA ALA A 392 -9.42 -14.77 -13.19
C ALA A 392 -10.29 -13.54 -12.89
N ALA A 393 -9.77 -12.34 -13.13
CA ALA A 393 -10.49 -11.09 -12.93
C ALA A 393 -11.70 -10.95 -13.87
N VAL A 394 -11.54 -11.28 -15.16
CA VAL A 394 -12.62 -11.22 -16.16
C VAL A 394 -13.75 -12.19 -15.80
N ILE A 395 -13.42 -13.46 -15.53
CA ILE A 395 -14.43 -14.48 -15.24
C ILE A 395 -15.15 -14.16 -13.92
N SER A 396 -14.40 -13.81 -12.86
CA SER A 396 -14.99 -13.46 -11.56
C SER A 396 -15.91 -12.24 -11.67
N LEU A 397 -15.48 -11.20 -12.39
CA LEU A 397 -16.27 -10.00 -12.59
C LEU A 397 -17.53 -10.29 -13.42
N GLN A 398 -17.45 -11.15 -14.45
CA GLN A 398 -18.63 -11.57 -15.23
C GLN A 398 -19.66 -12.32 -14.37
N ILE A 399 -19.22 -13.26 -13.53
CA ILE A 399 -20.11 -13.99 -12.60
C ILE A 399 -20.77 -13.01 -11.64
N VAL A 400 -19.99 -12.11 -11.05
CA VAL A 400 -20.50 -11.12 -10.10
C VAL A 400 -21.46 -10.13 -10.76
N ILE A 401 -21.24 -9.74 -12.01
CA ILE A 401 -22.17 -8.89 -12.77
C ILE A 401 -23.49 -9.62 -13.05
N GLN A 402 -23.46 -10.93 -13.30
CA GLN A 402 -24.66 -11.71 -13.62
C GLN A 402 -25.47 -12.07 -12.38
N ASP A 403 -24.81 -12.48 -11.29
CA ASP A 403 -25.45 -13.10 -10.13
C ASP A 403 -25.37 -12.25 -8.85
N GLY A 404 -24.52 -11.21 -8.82
CA GLY A 404 -24.26 -10.38 -7.65
C GLY A 404 -25.19 -9.16 -7.54
N ASP A 405 -25.21 -8.57 -6.34
CA ASP A 405 -25.88 -7.28 -6.10
C ASP A 405 -24.97 -6.09 -6.43
N ALA A 406 -25.56 -4.88 -6.44
CA ALA A 406 -24.83 -3.65 -6.74
C ALA A 406 -23.62 -3.42 -5.81
N GLU A 407 -23.65 -3.85 -4.54
CA GLU A 407 -22.50 -3.69 -3.64
C GLU A 407 -21.36 -4.62 -4.04
N THR A 408 -21.65 -5.88 -4.36
CA THR A 408 -20.67 -6.90 -4.74
C THR A 408 -19.98 -6.55 -6.04
N VAL A 409 -20.74 -6.12 -7.06
CA VAL A 409 -20.21 -5.63 -8.34
C VAL A 409 -19.26 -4.46 -8.11
N MET A 410 -19.70 -3.48 -7.31
CA MET A 410 -18.88 -2.30 -7.02
C MET A 410 -17.67 -2.60 -6.12
N ALA A 411 -17.72 -3.64 -5.29
CA ALA A 411 -16.58 -4.09 -4.50
C ALA A 411 -15.48 -4.66 -5.42
N TRP A 412 -15.86 -5.47 -6.40
CA TRP A 412 -14.93 -6.00 -7.41
C TRP A 412 -14.32 -4.90 -8.28
N PHE A 413 -15.13 -3.95 -8.77
CA PHE A 413 -14.60 -2.80 -9.51
C PHE A 413 -13.60 -1.99 -8.67
N ARG A 414 -13.90 -1.74 -7.40
CA ARG A 414 -12.99 -1.05 -6.47
C ARG A 414 -11.72 -1.86 -6.18
N LEU A 415 -11.82 -3.19 -6.10
CA LEU A 415 -10.68 -4.08 -5.92
C LEU A 415 -9.74 -3.98 -7.10
N ILE A 416 -10.24 -4.24 -8.32
CA ILE A 416 -9.46 -4.20 -9.57
C ILE A 416 -8.83 -2.82 -9.79
N ALA A 417 -9.58 -1.73 -9.57
CA ALA A 417 -9.09 -0.36 -9.79
C ALA A 417 -8.07 0.14 -8.73
N ARG A 418 -7.83 -0.63 -7.66
CA ARG A 418 -6.82 -0.33 -6.64
C ARG A 418 -5.52 -1.12 -6.85
N GLU A 419 -5.54 -2.12 -7.72
CA GLU A 419 -4.34 -2.91 -8.00
C GLU A 419 -3.26 -2.06 -8.67
N PRO A 420 -1.96 -2.44 -8.52
CA PRO A 420 -0.86 -1.76 -9.17
C PRO A 420 -1.01 -1.66 -10.69
N ALA A 421 -0.55 -0.55 -11.28
CA ALA A 421 -0.58 -0.35 -12.74
C ALA A 421 0.22 -1.43 -13.51
N SER A 422 1.25 -1.99 -12.88
CA SER A 422 2.04 -3.12 -13.43
C SER A 422 1.24 -4.41 -13.61
N TYR A 423 0.03 -4.51 -13.06
CA TYR A 423 -0.85 -5.66 -13.30
C TYR A 423 -1.68 -5.51 -14.58
N GLU A 424 -1.64 -4.35 -15.26
CA GLU A 424 -2.28 -4.12 -16.57
C GLU A 424 -3.80 -4.39 -16.62
N LEU A 425 -4.50 -4.28 -15.49
CA LEU A 425 -5.93 -4.60 -15.37
C LEU A 425 -6.90 -3.56 -15.96
N ASN A 426 -6.40 -2.49 -16.58
CA ASN A 426 -7.26 -1.42 -17.11
C ASN A 426 -8.21 -1.93 -18.20
N GLY A 427 -7.76 -2.84 -19.07
CA GLY A 427 -8.62 -3.46 -20.09
C GLY A 427 -9.78 -4.25 -19.47
N VAL A 428 -9.49 -5.04 -18.42
CA VAL A 428 -10.50 -5.80 -17.67
C VAL A 428 -11.54 -4.86 -17.04
N LEU A 429 -11.09 -3.72 -16.50
CA LEU A 429 -11.96 -2.72 -15.90
C LEU A 429 -12.92 -2.10 -16.94
N CYS A 430 -12.39 -1.74 -18.12
CA CYS A 430 -13.17 -1.22 -19.24
C CYS A 430 -14.25 -2.22 -19.72
N ASP A 431 -13.84 -3.45 -20.01
CA ASP A 431 -14.75 -4.51 -20.48
C ASP A 431 -15.81 -4.88 -19.42
N GLY A 432 -15.40 -4.82 -18.15
CA GLY A 432 -16.28 -4.98 -16.99
C GLY A 432 -17.37 -3.92 -16.94
N ILE A 433 -17.01 -2.64 -17.09
CA ILE A 433 -17.99 -1.52 -17.08
C ILE A 433 -19.00 -1.69 -18.23
N VAL A 434 -18.51 -2.03 -19.43
CA VAL A 434 -19.37 -2.27 -20.60
C VAL A 434 -20.33 -3.44 -20.36
N SER A 435 -19.87 -4.49 -19.66
CA SER A 435 -20.69 -5.64 -19.30
C SER A 435 -21.72 -5.31 -18.22
N ALA A 436 -21.30 -4.60 -17.16
CA ALA A 436 -22.16 -4.18 -16.05
C ALA A 436 -23.27 -3.23 -16.48
N LYS A 437 -23.04 -2.43 -17.54
CA LYS A 437 -24.04 -1.53 -18.12
C LYS A 437 -25.37 -2.22 -18.42
N LYS A 438 -25.33 -3.45 -18.96
CA LYS A 438 -26.55 -4.20 -19.31
C LYS A 438 -27.36 -4.61 -18.08
N GLN A 439 -26.67 -4.95 -16.99
CA GLN A 439 -27.32 -5.28 -15.73
C GLN A 439 -27.89 -4.03 -15.06
N ALA A 440 -27.19 -2.90 -15.19
CA ALA A 440 -27.62 -1.61 -14.69
C ALA A 440 -28.96 -1.14 -15.32
N TYR A 441 -29.39 -1.66 -16.47
CA TYR A 441 -30.71 -1.38 -17.05
C TYR A 441 -31.88 -1.81 -16.15
N GLN A 442 -31.65 -2.72 -15.21
CA GLN A 442 -32.68 -3.26 -14.31
C GLN A 442 -32.43 -2.91 -12.83
N ASP A 443 -31.29 -2.26 -12.53
CA ASP A 443 -30.87 -1.90 -11.18
C ASP A 443 -30.36 -0.44 -11.17
N GLY A 444 -31.23 0.48 -10.76
CA GLY A 444 -30.94 1.92 -10.72
C GLY A 444 -29.85 2.30 -9.72
N GLU A 445 -29.66 1.52 -8.65
CA GLU A 445 -28.58 1.75 -7.69
C GLU A 445 -27.23 1.34 -8.29
N LEU A 446 -27.17 0.22 -9.02
CA LEU A 446 -25.99 -0.15 -9.78
C LEU A 446 -25.67 0.89 -10.86
N ALA A 447 -26.68 1.36 -11.61
CA ALA A 447 -26.50 2.39 -12.64
C ALA A 447 -25.89 3.68 -12.04
N ARG A 448 -26.46 4.18 -10.94
CA ARG A 448 -25.95 5.36 -10.23
C ARG A 448 -24.50 5.18 -9.77
N ARG A 449 -24.17 4.04 -9.17
CA ARG A 449 -22.81 3.78 -8.66
C ARG A 449 -21.80 3.60 -9.79
N LEU A 450 -22.20 2.92 -10.86
CA LEU A 450 -21.38 2.73 -12.05
C LEU A 450 -21.05 4.08 -12.70
N LEU A 451 -22.02 5.01 -12.77
CA LEU A 451 -21.81 6.36 -13.29
C LEU A 451 -20.69 7.10 -12.52
N VAL A 452 -20.78 7.17 -11.19
CA VAL A 452 -19.78 7.84 -10.35
C VAL A 452 -18.42 7.14 -10.42
N PHE A 453 -18.42 5.80 -10.46
CA PHE A 453 -17.18 5.03 -10.55
C PHE A 453 -16.47 5.25 -11.87
N THR A 454 -17.17 5.13 -13.00
CA THR A 454 -16.64 5.38 -14.34
C THR A 454 -16.11 6.80 -14.44
N ALA A 455 -16.86 7.79 -13.97
CA ALA A 455 -16.42 9.18 -13.97
C ALA A 455 -15.11 9.40 -13.19
N LYS A 456 -14.84 8.61 -12.15
CA LYS A 456 -13.62 8.73 -11.32
C LYS A 456 -12.43 7.90 -11.78
N ARG A 457 -12.69 6.75 -12.39
CA ARG A 457 -11.66 5.72 -12.62
C ARG A 457 -11.39 5.46 -14.10
N VAL A 458 -12.42 5.57 -14.94
CA VAL A 458 -12.33 5.31 -16.38
C VAL A 458 -13.13 6.38 -17.12
N PRO A 459 -12.69 7.66 -17.07
CA PRO A 459 -13.46 8.79 -17.58
C PRO A 459 -13.78 8.68 -19.07
N ASP A 460 -12.91 8.01 -19.84
CA ASP A 460 -13.07 7.81 -21.29
C ASP A 460 -14.34 7.01 -21.65
N LEU A 461 -14.88 6.21 -20.72
CA LEU A 461 -16.12 5.44 -20.92
C LEU A 461 -17.37 6.15 -20.40
N LEU A 462 -17.24 7.32 -19.77
CA LEU A 462 -18.38 8.00 -19.17
C LEU A 462 -19.39 8.46 -20.23
N GLU A 463 -18.93 9.01 -21.36
CA GLU A 463 -19.80 9.41 -22.47
C GLU A 463 -20.59 8.21 -23.03
N MET A 464 -19.98 7.03 -23.11
CA MET A 464 -20.66 5.81 -23.54
C MET A 464 -21.83 5.42 -22.62
N LEU A 465 -21.73 5.70 -21.31
CA LEU A 465 -22.84 5.50 -20.38
C LEU A 465 -23.90 6.60 -20.51
N LEU A 466 -23.45 7.85 -20.68
CA LEU A 466 -24.31 9.03 -20.80
C LEU A 466 -24.99 9.16 -22.17
N ASP A 467 -24.65 8.36 -23.17
CA ASP A 467 -25.34 8.34 -24.47
C ASP A 467 -26.27 7.12 -24.62
N ASP A 468 -26.38 6.27 -23.59
CA ASP A 468 -27.22 5.08 -23.60
C ASP A 468 -28.60 5.37 -22.98
N GLU A 469 -29.63 5.44 -23.84
CA GLU A 469 -31.01 5.69 -23.42
C GLU A 469 -31.53 4.68 -22.39
N GLN A 470 -31.20 3.39 -22.52
CA GLN A 470 -31.66 2.36 -21.58
C GLN A 470 -30.97 2.49 -20.23
N PHE A 471 -29.70 2.93 -20.23
CA PHE A 471 -28.97 3.22 -19.00
C PHE A 471 -29.60 4.41 -18.28
N PHE A 472 -29.96 5.47 -19.01
CA PHE A 472 -30.66 6.61 -18.43
C PHE A 472 -32.02 6.24 -17.88
N ASP A 473 -32.83 5.48 -18.62
CA ASP A 473 -34.17 5.06 -18.18
C ASP A 473 -34.13 4.27 -16.87
N ALA A 474 -33.05 3.54 -16.61
CA ALA A 474 -32.86 2.78 -15.39
C ALA A 474 -32.39 3.61 -14.18
N LEU A 475 -31.89 4.83 -14.37
CA LEU A 475 -31.50 5.70 -13.25
C LEU A 475 -32.73 6.12 -12.45
N ASP A 476 -32.69 5.84 -11.15
CA ASP A 476 -33.72 6.22 -10.21
C ASP A 476 -33.82 7.75 -10.06
N ASP A 477 -35.02 8.22 -9.73
CA ASP A 477 -35.26 9.62 -9.40
C ASP A 477 -34.70 9.95 -8.00
N PRO A 478 -34.15 11.16 -7.80
CA PRO A 478 -34.24 12.32 -8.68
C PRO A 478 -33.17 12.40 -9.79
N LEU A 479 -32.14 11.53 -9.78
CA LEU A 479 -31.02 11.62 -10.72
C LEU A 479 -31.44 11.36 -12.17
N GLY A 480 -32.27 10.35 -12.42
CA GLY A 480 -32.79 10.05 -13.75
C GLY A 480 -33.57 11.23 -14.35
N THR A 481 -34.53 11.78 -13.60
CA THR A 481 -35.27 12.98 -14.02
C THR A 481 -34.36 14.19 -14.25
N ALA A 482 -33.34 14.40 -13.42
CA ALA A 482 -32.38 15.50 -13.56
C ALA A 482 -31.57 15.42 -14.87
N LEU A 483 -31.14 14.22 -15.28
CA LEU A 483 -30.36 14.02 -16.50
C LEU A 483 -31.22 13.97 -17.77
N ARG A 484 -32.47 13.48 -17.69
CA ARG A 484 -33.36 13.33 -18.86
C ARG A 484 -34.14 14.60 -19.21
N THR A 485 -34.57 15.35 -18.19
CA THR A 485 -35.54 16.46 -18.37
C THR A 485 -35.08 17.77 -17.78
N TYR A 486 -33.94 17.79 -17.08
CA TYR A 486 -33.42 18.98 -16.42
C TYR A 486 -34.39 19.66 -15.44
N ALA A 487 -35.36 18.90 -14.90
CA ALA A 487 -36.37 19.45 -14.01
C ALA A 487 -35.70 20.14 -12.80
N PRO A 488 -35.98 21.43 -12.51
CA PRO A 488 -35.23 22.20 -11.52
C PRO A 488 -35.20 21.58 -10.12
N GLN A 489 -36.31 20.97 -9.69
CA GLN A 489 -36.40 20.29 -8.38
C GLN A 489 -35.55 19.01 -8.33
N ALA A 490 -35.52 18.25 -9.42
CA ALA A 490 -34.74 17.03 -9.51
C ALA A 490 -33.24 17.36 -9.51
N VAL A 491 -32.83 18.36 -10.31
CA VAL A 491 -31.44 18.85 -10.33
C VAL A 491 -31.01 19.32 -8.95
N HIS A 492 -31.83 20.11 -8.26
CA HIS A 492 -31.53 20.56 -6.91
C HIS A 492 -31.35 19.38 -5.93
N ALA A 493 -32.21 18.37 -6.00
CA ALA A 493 -32.10 17.19 -5.16
C ALA A 493 -30.83 16.35 -5.44
N THR A 494 -30.26 16.40 -6.65
CA THR A 494 -28.98 15.71 -6.93
C THR A 494 -27.80 16.28 -6.14
N ILE A 495 -27.87 17.54 -5.70
CA ILE A 495 -26.86 18.16 -4.83
C ILE A 495 -26.75 17.41 -3.50
N GLU A 496 -27.89 16.99 -2.93
CA GLU A 496 -27.94 16.22 -1.68
C GLU A 496 -27.45 14.77 -1.86
N MET A 497 -27.52 14.23 -3.08
CA MET A 497 -27.03 12.87 -3.39
C MET A 497 -25.50 12.80 -3.48
N GLY A 498 -24.82 13.93 -3.68
CA GLY A 498 -23.37 14.04 -3.66
C GLY A 498 -22.80 14.95 -4.76
N ARG A 499 -21.67 15.58 -4.45
CA ARG A 499 -21.00 16.56 -5.34
C ARG A 499 -20.70 16.01 -6.73
N GLU A 500 -20.27 14.75 -6.84
CA GLU A 500 -19.86 14.18 -8.13
C GLU A 500 -21.04 14.03 -9.08
N LEU A 501 -22.21 13.62 -8.57
CA LEU A 501 -23.42 13.49 -9.37
C LEU A 501 -23.92 14.86 -9.83
N ALA A 502 -23.93 15.85 -8.93
CA ALA A 502 -24.33 17.22 -9.28
C ALA A 502 -23.44 17.79 -10.39
N LEU A 503 -22.12 17.60 -10.32
CA LEU A 503 -21.18 18.07 -11.35
C LEU A 503 -21.38 17.37 -12.70
N ILE A 504 -21.72 16.08 -12.71
CA ILE A 504 -22.09 15.35 -13.94
C ILE A 504 -23.36 15.94 -14.56
N VAL A 505 -24.38 16.22 -13.74
CA VAL A 505 -25.63 16.86 -14.20
C VAL A 505 -25.35 18.25 -14.77
N PHE A 506 -24.56 19.08 -14.08
CA PHE A 506 -24.22 20.42 -14.57
C PHE A 506 -23.40 20.39 -15.85
N ALA A 507 -22.40 19.51 -15.95
CA ALA A 507 -21.60 19.38 -17.17
C ALA A 507 -22.44 18.92 -18.35
N ARG A 508 -23.40 18.01 -18.14
CA ARG A 508 -24.30 17.56 -19.22
C ARG A 508 -25.30 18.65 -19.61
N ALA A 509 -25.90 19.33 -18.64
CA ALA A 509 -26.78 20.47 -18.90
C ALA A 509 -26.04 21.58 -19.69
N LEU A 510 -24.74 21.78 -19.42
CA LEU A 510 -23.92 22.74 -20.15
C LEU A 510 -23.75 22.39 -21.63
N GLU A 511 -23.62 21.10 -21.98
CA GLU A 511 -23.52 20.66 -23.38
C GLU A 511 -24.85 20.83 -24.12
N ASP A 512 -25.98 20.57 -23.44
CA ASP A 512 -27.30 20.60 -24.07
C ASP A 512 -27.94 22.01 -24.07
N ALA A 513 -27.53 22.91 -23.16
CA ALA A 513 -28.09 24.26 -23.00
C ALA A 513 -28.16 25.14 -24.26
N PRO A 514 -27.21 25.09 -25.22
CA PRO A 514 -27.34 25.83 -26.49
C PRO A 514 -28.54 25.39 -27.35
N HIS A 515 -29.10 24.21 -27.09
CA HIS A 515 -30.15 23.58 -27.91
C HIS A 515 -31.41 23.21 -27.12
N ASP A 516 -31.34 23.16 -25.78
CA ASP A 516 -32.47 22.88 -24.88
C ASP A 516 -32.62 23.98 -23.80
N LEU A 517 -33.77 24.65 -23.81
CA LEU A 517 -34.10 25.69 -22.83
C LEU A 517 -34.15 25.14 -21.40
N SER A 518 -34.60 23.89 -21.23
CA SER A 518 -34.70 23.24 -19.92
C SER A 518 -33.32 23.05 -19.29
N ALA A 519 -32.32 22.70 -20.12
CA ALA A 519 -30.93 22.61 -19.72
C ALA A 519 -30.33 23.98 -19.37
N ALA A 520 -30.69 25.04 -20.10
CA ALA A 520 -30.28 26.40 -19.77
C ALA A 520 -30.87 26.88 -18.42
N GLU A 521 -32.11 26.50 -18.10
CA GLU A 521 -32.79 26.83 -16.83
C GLU A 521 -32.16 26.16 -15.60
N VAL A 522 -31.34 25.11 -15.79
CA VAL A 522 -30.55 24.50 -14.72
C VAL A 522 -29.65 25.54 -14.04
N PHE A 523 -29.08 26.47 -14.79
CA PHE A 523 -28.13 27.46 -14.27
C PHE A 523 -28.85 28.66 -13.62
N SER A 524 -29.70 28.36 -12.63
CA SER A 524 -30.32 29.35 -11.77
C SER A 524 -29.30 30.03 -10.85
N THR A 525 -29.66 31.18 -10.27
CA THR A 525 -28.83 31.90 -9.28
C THR A 525 -28.33 30.99 -8.15
N ALA A 526 -29.20 30.11 -7.63
CA ALA A 526 -28.84 29.19 -6.54
C ALA A 526 -27.83 28.11 -6.97
N HIS A 527 -27.94 27.61 -8.20
CA HIS A 527 -27.00 26.61 -8.72
C HIS A 527 -25.66 27.23 -9.11
N ILE A 528 -25.64 28.48 -9.58
CA ILE A 528 -24.41 29.25 -9.79
C ILE A 528 -23.69 29.48 -8.46
N GLU A 529 -24.41 29.88 -7.41
CA GLU A 529 -23.84 30.02 -6.06
C GLU A 529 -23.23 28.69 -5.56
N TYR A 530 -23.92 27.58 -5.77
CA TYR A 530 -23.39 26.25 -5.42
C TYR A 530 -22.12 25.89 -6.20
N LEU A 531 -22.11 26.07 -7.53
CA LEU A 531 -20.91 25.86 -8.36
C LEU A 531 -19.74 26.75 -7.93
N TRP A 532 -20.03 27.99 -7.56
CA TRP A 532 -19.03 28.94 -7.08
C TRP A 532 -18.44 28.51 -5.73
N ALA A 533 -19.29 28.05 -4.80
CA ALA A 533 -18.84 27.50 -3.53
C ALA A 533 -17.90 26.30 -3.72
N LEU A 534 -18.18 25.42 -4.69
CA LEU A 534 -17.31 24.30 -5.05
C LEU A 534 -15.99 24.75 -5.68
N TYR A 535 -16.03 25.79 -6.52
CA TYR A 535 -14.83 26.38 -7.14
C TYR A 535 -13.88 26.96 -6.08
N VAL A 536 -14.42 27.73 -5.12
CA VAL A 536 -13.62 28.37 -4.04
C VAL A 536 -13.08 27.34 -3.04
N ALA A 537 -13.79 26.23 -2.80
CA ALA A 537 -13.39 25.22 -1.83
C ALA A 537 -12.13 24.41 -2.23
N GLU A 538 -11.62 24.56 -3.46
CA GLU A 538 -10.47 23.84 -4.05
C GLU A 538 -10.20 22.41 -3.55
N PRO A 539 -11.11 21.44 -3.73
CA PRO A 539 -10.72 20.03 -3.66
C PRO A 539 -10.32 19.53 -5.05
N GLU A 540 -9.24 18.73 -5.13
CA GLU A 540 -9.08 17.76 -6.21
C GLU A 540 -10.29 16.81 -6.18
N ASN A 541 -11.31 17.13 -6.98
CA ASN A 541 -12.36 16.18 -7.25
C ASN A 541 -11.76 15.19 -8.24
N GLY A 542 -11.72 13.90 -7.90
CA GLY A 542 -11.16 12.86 -8.78
C GLY A 542 -11.94 12.63 -10.09
N LEU A 543 -12.65 13.64 -10.58
CA LEU A 543 -13.34 13.69 -11.86
C LEU A 543 -12.42 14.33 -12.93
N PRO A 544 -12.58 13.96 -14.21
CA PRO A 544 -11.85 14.59 -15.31
C PRO A 544 -12.14 16.09 -15.45
N PRO A 545 -11.24 16.86 -16.10
CA PRO A 545 -11.32 18.32 -16.19
C PRO A 545 -12.67 18.87 -16.66
N THR A 546 -13.33 18.20 -17.61
CA THR A 546 -14.63 18.61 -18.17
C THR A 546 -15.73 18.79 -17.12
N TYR A 547 -15.66 18.05 -16.01
CA TYR A 547 -16.65 18.05 -14.93
C TYR A 547 -16.21 18.88 -13.71
N GLN A 548 -15.07 19.57 -13.81
CA GLN A 548 -14.58 20.40 -12.71
C GLN A 548 -15.36 21.71 -12.64
N PRO A 549 -15.63 22.24 -11.44
CA PRO A 549 -16.32 23.53 -11.28
C PRO A 549 -15.65 24.66 -12.08
N ALA A 550 -14.32 24.71 -12.10
CA ALA A 550 -13.56 25.71 -12.84
C ALA A 550 -13.84 25.68 -14.34
N THR A 551 -13.89 24.48 -14.94
CA THR A 551 -14.16 24.30 -16.37
C THR A 551 -15.62 24.59 -16.71
N ILE A 552 -16.56 24.19 -15.85
CA ILE A 552 -17.98 24.50 -16.01
C ILE A 552 -18.21 26.02 -15.96
N LEU A 553 -17.65 26.71 -14.95
CA LEU A 553 -17.75 28.17 -14.83
C LEU A 553 -17.08 28.89 -16.01
N HIS A 554 -15.91 28.43 -16.44
CA HIS A 554 -15.22 28.98 -17.61
C HIS A 554 -16.10 28.90 -18.86
N ARG A 555 -16.69 27.73 -19.15
CA ARG A 555 -17.62 27.58 -20.28
C ARG A 555 -18.90 28.38 -20.13
N LEU A 556 -19.46 28.49 -18.92
CA LEU A 556 -20.60 29.38 -18.65
C LEU A 556 -20.26 30.85 -18.97
N THR A 557 -19.03 31.31 -18.69
CA THR A 557 -18.61 32.67 -19.03
C THR A 557 -18.33 32.88 -20.52
N CYS A 558 -17.85 31.86 -21.23
CA CYS A 558 -17.46 31.95 -22.64
C CYS A 558 -18.62 31.73 -23.61
N ASP A 559 -19.48 30.76 -23.30
CA ASP A 559 -20.54 30.27 -24.18
C ASP A 559 -21.93 30.58 -23.60
N GLY A 560 -22.04 30.69 -22.27
CA GLY A 560 -23.32 30.87 -21.58
C GLY A 560 -24.03 32.19 -21.85
N VAL A 561 -23.30 33.24 -22.26
CA VAL A 561 -23.87 34.56 -22.52
C VAL A 561 -25.00 34.52 -23.58
N ASP A 562 -24.94 33.57 -24.50
CA ASP A 562 -25.90 33.38 -25.60
C ASP A 562 -27.25 32.83 -25.16
N TRP A 563 -27.30 32.00 -24.12
CA TRP A 563 -28.49 31.21 -23.77
C TRP A 563 -28.88 31.31 -22.29
N LEU A 564 -28.02 31.81 -21.42
CA LEU A 564 -28.35 32.03 -20.00
C LEU A 564 -29.40 33.14 -19.85
N SER A 565 -30.25 32.96 -18.83
CA SER A 565 -31.16 34.02 -18.40
C SER A 565 -30.39 35.25 -17.89
N ASN A 566 -30.98 36.44 -18.02
CA ASN A 566 -30.36 37.67 -17.52
C ASN A 566 -30.03 37.59 -16.01
N ALA A 567 -30.89 36.95 -15.21
CA ALA A 567 -30.66 36.77 -13.78
C ALA A 567 -29.45 35.86 -13.48
N ALA A 568 -29.21 34.84 -14.32
CA ALA A 568 -28.05 33.97 -14.21
C ALA A 568 -26.75 34.70 -14.60
N ILE A 569 -26.79 35.52 -15.66
CA ILE A 569 -25.67 36.37 -16.08
C ILE A 569 -25.32 37.39 -14.98
N GLU A 570 -26.32 38.04 -14.39
CA GLU A 570 -26.12 38.97 -13.26
C GLU A 570 -25.48 38.29 -12.06
N ALA A 571 -26.02 37.12 -11.66
CA ALA A 571 -25.48 36.34 -10.55
C ALA A 571 -24.02 35.90 -10.80
N LEU A 572 -23.72 35.40 -12.00
CA LEU A 572 -22.37 34.95 -12.36
C LEU A 572 -21.38 36.12 -12.33
N LEU A 573 -21.77 37.28 -12.90
CA LEU A 573 -20.94 38.49 -12.90
C LEU A 573 -20.70 39.02 -11.48
N GLU A 574 -21.72 39.00 -10.62
CA GLU A 574 -21.61 39.40 -9.22
C GLU A 574 -20.61 38.52 -8.44
N TRP A 575 -20.69 37.19 -8.61
CA TRP A 575 -19.77 36.26 -7.98
C TRP A 575 -18.33 36.40 -8.49
N ILE A 576 -18.14 36.55 -9.80
CA ILE A 576 -16.82 36.81 -10.41
C ILE A 576 -16.18 38.09 -9.84
N ILE A 577 -16.95 39.18 -9.74
CA ILE A 577 -16.46 40.45 -9.21
C ILE A 577 -16.11 40.33 -7.72
N THR A 578 -16.96 39.65 -6.94
CA THR A 578 -16.77 39.45 -5.50
C THR A 578 -15.54 38.61 -5.20
N ALA A 579 -15.29 37.57 -6.00
CA ALA A 579 -14.13 36.69 -5.88
C ALA A 579 -12.83 37.30 -6.43
N GLU A 580 -12.91 38.45 -7.10
CA GLU A 580 -11.78 39.13 -7.73
C GLU A 580 -11.08 38.34 -8.85
N ASP A 581 -11.78 37.41 -9.51
CA ASP A 581 -11.21 36.61 -10.62
C ASP A 581 -11.13 37.45 -11.91
N SER A 582 -9.97 38.07 -12.12
CA SER A 582 -9.71 38.95 -13.27
C SER A 582 -9.81 38.24 -14.63
N THR A 583 -9.58 36.92 -14.68
CA THR A 583 -9.57 36.16 -15.94
C THR A 583 -10.99 35.92 -16.43
N LEU A 584 -11.83 35.34 -15.57
CA LEU A 584 -13.24 35.11 -15.87
C LEU A 584 -13.98 36.44 -16.10
N PHE A 585 -13.63 37.48 -15.34
CA PHE A 585 -14.19 38.82 -15.52
C PHE A 585 -13.93 39.37 -16.91
N LEU A 586 -12.68 39.32 -17.39
CA LEU A 586 -12.31 39.79 -18.72
C LEU A 586 -13.00 39.00 -19.82
N GLN A 587 -13.01 37.67 -19.71
CA GLN A 587 -13.64 36.78 -20.70
C GLN A 587 -15.14 37.05 -20.82
N MET A 588 -15.84 37.12 -19.69
CA MET A 588 -17.28 37.39 -19.68
C MET A 588 -17.59 38.80 -20.21
N CYS A 589 -16.79 39.81 -19.83
CA CYS A 589 -16.99 41.18 -20.32
C CYS A 589 -16.72 41.30 -21.82
N GLN A 590 -15.71 40.60 -22.34
CA GLN A 590 -15.44 40.55 -23.77
C GLN A 590 -16.65 39.97 -24.53
N ARG A 591 -17.18 38.83 -24.08
CA ARG A 591 -18.37 38.21 -24.69
C ARG A 591 -19.61 39.10 -24.63
N LEU A 592 -19.86 39.72 -23.48
CA LEU A 592 -20.96 40.68 -23.34
C LEU A 592 -20.78 41.92 -24.23
N SER A 593 -19.55 42.32 -24.53
CA SER A 593 -19.25 43.43 -25.43
C SER A 593 -19.53 43.07 -26.89
N GLU A 594 -19.22 41.83 -27.30
CA GLU A 594 -19.50 41.34 -28.66
C GLU A 594 -21.00 41.35 -29.00
N GLN A 595 -21.86 41.35 -27.99
CA GLN A 595 -23.33 41.38 -28.12
C GLN A 595 -23.98 42.73 -27.78
N ASP A 596 -23.18 43.80 -27.57
CA ASP A 596 -23.68 45.12 -27.12
C ASP A 596 -24.48 45.09 -25.80
N ARG A 597 -24.28 44.08 -24.95
CA ARG A 597 -24.99 43.89 -23.66
C ARG A 597 -24.16 44.30 -22.44
N LEU A 598 -22.85 44.50 -22.62
CA LEU A 598 -21.88 44.76 -21.54
C LEU A 598 -22.32 45.87 -20.57
N PHE A 599 -22.71 47.03 -21.09
CA PHE A 599 -23.05 48.17 -20.24
C PHE A 599 -24.28 47.92 -19.38
N ALA A 600 -25.29 47.21 -19.89
CA ALA A 600 -26.49 46.91 -19.13
C ALA A 600 -26.16 46.06 -17.88
N PHE A 601 -25.32 45.04 -18.04
CA PHE A 601 -24.94 44.15 -16.93
C PHE A 601 -23.87 44.75 -16.01
N LEU A 602 -22.87 45.46 -16.55
CA LEU A 602 -21.87 46.14 -15.72
C LEU A 602 -22.50 47.21 -14.83
N THR A 603 -23.44 47.98 -15.38
CA THR A 603 -24.12 49.04 -14.62
C THR A 603 -25.03 48.45 -13.55
N ALA A 604 -25.76 47.37 -13.86
CA ALA A 604 -26.52 46.62 -12.86
C ALA A 604 -25.61 46.09 -11.75
N ALA A 605 -24.54 45.37 -12.09
CA ALA A 605 -23.60 44.78 -11.15
C ALA A 605 -22.92 45.83 -10.26
N PHE A 606 -22.52 46.98 -10.81
CA PHE A 606 -21.91 48.08 -10.03
C PHE A 606 -22.90 48.89 -9.20
N HIS A 607 -24.19 48.84 -9.54
CA HIS A 607 -25.26 49.50 -8.80
C HIS A 607 -25.72 48.69 -7.59
N THR A 608 -25.93 47.38 -7.76
CA THR A 608 -26.39 46.48 -6.69
C THR A 608 -25.30 46.17 -5.68
N SER A 609 -24.04 46.20 -6.11
CA SER A 609 -22.92 45.81 -5.25
C SER A 609 -22.45 46.94 -4.33
N THR A 610 -22.06 46.57 -3.11
CA THR A 610 -21.41 47.43 -2.11
C THR A 610 -19.96 47.79 -2.48
N LEU A 611 -19.60 47.75 -3.78
CA LEU A 611 -18.23 47.95 -4.24
C LEU A 611 -17.74 49.37 -3.95
N SER A 612 -16.51 49.44 -3.44
CA SER A 612 -15.81 50.70 -3.24
C SER A 612 -15.52 51.39 -4.58
N PRO A 613 -15.50 52.73 -4.63
CA PRO A 613 -15.05 53.49 -5.79
C PRO A 613 -13.71 53.02 -6.36
N SER A 614 -12.75 52.70 -5.48
CA SER A 614 -11.43 52.18 -5.85
C SER A 614 -11.50 50.87 -6.63
N LYS A 615 -12.34 49.90 -6.22
CA LYS A 615 -12.48 48.62 -6.91
C LYS A 615 -13.10 48.80 -8.30
N ILE A 616 -14.09 49.68 -8.41
CA ILE A 616 -14.70 50.03 -9.71
C ILE A 616 -13.65 50.60 -10.66
N ILE A 617 -12.81 51.54 -10.20
CA ILE A 617 -11.71 52.12 -10.99
C ILE A 617 -10.73 51.04 -11.46
N THR A 618 -10.40 50.08 -10.60
CA THR A 618 -9.52 48.96 -10.97
C THR A 618 -10.15 48.09 -12.05
N LEU A 619 -11.42 47.71 -11.92
CA LEU A 619 -12.12 46.84 -12.87
C LEU A 619 -12.32 47.51 -14.23
N THR A 620 -12.78 48.77 -14.27
CA THR A 620 -12.90 49.52 -15.53
C THR A 620 -11.55 49.81 -16.16
N GLY A 621 -10.52 50.05 -15.34
CA GLY A 621 -9.13 50.19 -15.79
C GLY A 621 -8.62 48.92 -16.46
N LEU A 622 -8.94 47.74 -15.91
CA LEU A 622 -8.62 46.44 -16.49
C LEU A 622 -9.31 46.25 -17.84
N LEU A 623 -10.60 46.59 -17.96
CA LEU A 623 -11.35 46.53 -19.22
C LEU A 623 -10.76 47.45 -20.30
N ASN A 624 -10.39 48.68 -19.92
CA ASN A 624 -9.79 49.65 -20.85
C ASN A 624 -8.37 49.25 -21.28
N THR A 625 -7.59 48.64 -20.38
CA THR A 625 -6.25 48.13 -20.70
C THR A 625 -6.29 46.97 -21.70
N ASN A 626 -7.35 46.16 -21.65
CA ASN A 626 -7.58 45.06 -22.59
C ASN A 626 -8.43 45.47 -23.81
N GLU A 627 -8.62 46.76 -24.06
CA GLU A 627 -9.34 47.31 -25.22
C GLU A 627 -10.82 46.84 -25.35
N ILE A 628 -11.42 46.32 -24.28
CA ILE A 628 -12.83 45.90 -24.25
C ILE A 628 -13.76 47.13 -24.23
N ILE A 629 -13.35 48.18 -23.50
CA ILE A 629 -14.05 49.47 -23.47
C ILE A 629 -13.09 50.60 -23.82
N THR A 630 -13.63 51.66 -24.40
CA THR A 630 -12.91 52.88 -24.73
C THR A 630 -12.76 53.81 -23.52
N VAL A 631 -11.82 54.74 -23.58
CA VAL A 631 -11.64 55.79 -22.54
C VAL A 631 -12.90 56.65 -22.35
N GLN A 632 -13.70 56.85 -23.41
CA GLN A 632 -15.00 57.53 -23.31
C GLN A 632 -15.98 56.70 -22.49
N GLN A 633 -16.09 55.41 -22.76
CA GLN A 633 -16.96 54.50 -22.02
C GLN A 633 -16.54 54.35 -20.55
N VAL A 634 -15.24 54.39 -20.24
CA VAL A 634 -14.75 54.44 -18.84
C VAL A 634 -15.30 55.66 -18.11
N LEU A 635 -15.23 56.83 -18.76
CA LEU A 635 -15.74 58.08 -18.20
C LEU A 635 -17.26 58.01 -18.01
N ASP A 636 -17.98 57.48 -19.00
CA ASP A 636 -19.43 57.33 -18.94
C ASP A 636 -19.86 56.41 -17.78
N VAL A 637 -19.14 55.31 -17.54
CA VAL A 637 -19.39 54.41 -16.40
C VAL A 637 -19.18 55.13 -15.06
N TYR A 638 -18.10 55.89 -14.89
CA TYR A 638 -17.86 56.64 -13.65
C TYR A 638 -18.94 57.67 -13.36
N LEU A 639 -19.36 58.43 -14.38
CA LEU A 639 -20.38 59.46 -14.25
C LEU A 639 -21.77 58.84 -14.03
N TRP A 640 -22.08 57.73 -14.70
CA TRP A 640 -23.32 57.00 -14.49
C TRP A 640 -23.44 56.49 -13.05
N ILE A 641 -22.38 55.89 -12.50
CA ILE A 641 -22.37 55.41 -11.10
C ILE A 641 -22.47 56.59 -10.14
N ALA A 642 -21.76 57.69 -10.40
CA ALA A 642 -21.84 58.91 -9.58
C ALA A 642 -23.27 59.46 -9.55
N GLN A 643 -23.95 59.50 -10.70
CA GLN A 643 -25.34 59.90 -10.81
C GLN A 643 -26.28 58.94 -10.07
N ALA A 644 -26.11 57.62 -10.23
CA ALA A 644 -26.95 56.62 -9.58
C ALA A 644 -26.81 56.65 -8.06
N ARG A 645 -25.59 56.91 -7.56
CA ARG A 645 -25.31 57.15 -6.13
C ARG A 645 -25.66 58.57 -5.67
N SER A 646 -26.42 59.32 -6.46
CA SER A 646 -26.91 60.68 -6.15
C SER A 646 -25.80 61.66 -5.76
N TRP A 647 -24.61 61.50 -6.34
CA TRP A 647 -23.43 62.36 -6.09
C TRP A 647 -23.01 62.46 -4.62
N GLN A 648 -23.30 61.44 -3.80
CA GLN A 648 -22.91 61.41 -2.40
C GLN A 648 -21.38 61.39 -2.27
N ARG A 649 -20.84 62.31 -1.46
CA ARG A 649 -19.39 62.52 -1.30
C ARG A 649 -18.61 61.24 -1.03
N ASP A 650 -19.01 60.48 -0.01
CA ASP A 650 -18.22 59.33 0.47
C ASP A 650 -18.18 58.16 -0.54
N SER A 651 -19.16 58.06 -1.43
CA SER A 651 -19.31 56.93 -2.36
C SER A 651 -19.01 57.26 -3.82
N THR A 652 -18.69 58.53 -4.14
CA THR A 652 -18.49 59.00 -5.52
C THR A 652 -17.26 59.89 -5.72
N LEU A 653 -16.67 60.47 -4.67
CA LEU A 653 -15.58 61.44 -4.80
C LEU A 653 -14.39 60.90 -5.59
N GLU A 654 -13.93 59.67 -5.30
CA GLU A 654 -12.80 59.07 -6.01
C GLU A 654 -13.09 58.85 -7.50
N LEU A 655 -14.32 58.46 -7.87
CA LEU A 655 -14.74 58.32 -9.28
C LEU A 655 -14.69 59.66 -10.00
N VAL A 656 -15.15 60.73 -9.33
CA VAL A 656 -15.12 62.11 -9.86
C VAL A 656 -13.68 62.63 -9.99
N GLU A 657 -12.80 62.32 -9.04
CA GLU A 657 -11.38 62.66 -9.14
C GLU A 657 -10.71 61.95 -10.33
N GLN A 658 -10.96 60.66 -10.53
CA GLN A 658 -10.43 59.94 -11.69
C GLN A 658 -11.02 60.46 -13.00
N SER A 659 -12.31 60.77 -13.03
CA SER A 659 -12.96 61.40 -14.18
C SER A 659 -12.29 62.73 -14.54
N ALA A 660 -11.96 63.57 -13.56
CA ALA A 660 -11.23 64.82 -13.78
C ALA A 660 -9.81 64.58 -14.34
N ARG A 661 -9.11 63.52 -13.89
CA ARG A 661 -7.81 63.13 -14.45
C ARG A 661 -7.93 62.67 -15.91
N LEU A 662 -8.94 61.85 -16.23
CA LEU A 662 -9.21 61.43 -17.61
C LEU A 662 -9.48 62.62 -18.53
N LEU A 663 -10.29 63.59 -18.07
CA LEU A 663 -10.57 64.82 -18.79
C LEU A 663 -9.34 65.70 -19.02
N GLN A 664 -8.37 65.66 -18.10
CA GLN A 664 -7.10 66.37 -18.23
C GLN A 664 -6.19 65.73 -19.27
N GLN A 665 -6.15 64.39 -19.30
CA GLN A 665 -5.27 63.62 -20.18
C GLN A 665 -5.81 63.55 -21.61
N ASN A 666 -7.13 63.53 -21.79
CA ASN A 666 -7.76 63.30 -23.08
C ASN A 666 -8.69 64.45 -23.48
N ILE A 667 -8.24 65.32 -24.37
CA ILE A 667 -8.99 66.53 -24.80
C ILE A 667 -10.25 66.18 -25.61
N ALA A 668 -10.29 65.03 -26.27
CA ALA A 668 -11.42 64.64 -27.13
C ALA A 668 -12.66 64.09 -26.38
N LEU A 669 -12.56 63.79 -25.08
CA LEU A 669 -13.67 63.21 -24.33
C LEU A 669 -14.87 64.17 -24.24
N ALA A 670 -16.06 63.62 -24.45
CA ALA A 670 -17.33 64.32 -24.39
C ALA A 670 -17.98 64.12 -23.00
N VAL A 671 -18.45 65.21 -22.40
CA VAL A 671 -19.21 65.20 -21.14
C VAL A 671 -20.27 66.30 -21.22
N SER A 672 -21.48 66.01 -20.77
CA SER A 672 -22.54 67.02 -20.72
C SER A 672 -22.24 68.11 -19.68
N PHE A 673 -22.74 69.32 -19.92
CA PHE A 673 -22.52 70.44 -19.00
C PHE A 673 -23.08 70.16 -17.60
N ASP A 674 -24.25 69.53 -17.51
CA ASP A 674 -24.89 69.17 -16.24
C ASP A 674 -24.01 68.24 -15.39
N MET A 675 -23.34 67.27 -16.01
CA MET A 675 -22.40 66.37 -15.31
C MET A 675 -21.18 67.14 -14.81
N LEU A 676 -20.63 68.05 -15.63
CA LEU A 676 -19.51 68.91 -15.22
C LEU A 676 -19.88 69.84 -14.06
N GLU A 677 -21.12 70.34 -14.03
CA GLU A 677 -21.64 71.12 -12.90
C GLU A 677 -21.69 70.28 -11.62
N GLN A 678 -22.25 69.07 -11.67
CA GLN A 678 -22.27 68.20 -10.48
C GLN A 678 -20.86 67.84 -10.01
N MET A 679 -19.95 67.53 -10.94
CA MET A 679 -18.54 67.27 -10.62
C MET A 679 -17.88 68.47 -9.93
N ILE A 680 -18.02 69.70 -10.47
CA ILE A 680 -17.35 70.88 -9.91
C ILE A 680 -17.88 71.23 -8.52
N TYR A 681 -19.17 71.01 -8.27
CA TYR A 681 -19.76 71.18 -6.94
C TYR A 681 -19.19 70.18 -5.93
N LEU A 682 -19.15 68.90 -6.28
CA LEU A 682 -18.62 67.86 -5.39
C LEU A 682 -17.14 68.09 -5.07
N ILE A 683 -16.34 68.43 -6.09
CA ILE A 683 -14.92 68.77 -5.94
C ILE A 683 -14.74 70.00 -5.04
N ALA A 684 -15.60 71.01 -5.17
CA ALA A 684 -15.54 72.22 -4.37
C ALA A 684 -15.92 71.98 -2.90
N GLU A 685 -16.92 71.14 -2.66
CA GLU A 685 -17.31 70.71 -1.31
C GLU A 685 -16.19 69.92 -0.63
N ALA A 686 -15.58 68.97 -1.34
CA ALA A 686 -14.48 68.15 -0.85
C ALA A 686 -13.13 68.88 -0.83
N ARG A 687 -13.02 70.06 -1.46
CA ARG A 687 -11.80 70.87 -1.60
C ARG A 687 -10.64 70.13 -2.28
N VAL A 688 -10.92 69.44 -3.38
CA VAL A 688 -9.90 68.68 -4.13
C VAL A 688 -9.22 69.55 -5.20
N GLU A 689 -8.01 70.02 -4.89
CA GLU A 689 -7.28 71.00 -5.70
C GLU A 689 -6.86 70.47 -7.08
N ILE A 690 -6.57 69.17 -7.19
CA ILE A 690 -6.05 68.58 -8.43
C ILE A 690 -7.17 68.38 -9.46
N ALA A 691 -8.40 68.11 -9.00
CA ALA A 691 -9.55 67.79 -9.86
C ALA A 691 -10.32 69.03 -10.35
N ILE A 692 -10.23 70.17 -9.64
CA ILE A 692 -11.00 71.38 -9.99
C ILE A 692 -10.60 71.97 -11.34
N ARG A 693 -9.29 71.96 -11.66
CA ARG A 693 -8.76 72.62 -12.84
C ARG A 693 -9.20 71.96 -14.16
N PRO A 694 -9.10 70.63 -14.33
CA PRO A 694 -9.58 69.97 -15.54
C PRO A 694 -11.07 70.19 -15.80
N VAL A 695 -11.91 70.02 -14.78
CA VAL A 695 -13.37 70.19 -14.89
C VAL A 695 -13.73 71.65 -15.22
N MET A 696 -13.14 72.60 -14.49
CA MET A 696 -13.33 74.03 -14.75
C MET A 696 -12.98 74.38 -16.20
N ARG A 697 -11.84 73.93 -16.73
CA ARG A 697 -11.45 74.20 -18.12
C ARG A 697 -12.47 73.72 -19.15
N ARG A 698 -13.07 72.55 -18.92
CA ARG A 698 -14.13 72.02 -19.79
C ARG A 698 -15.39 72.86 -19.75
N MET A 699 -15.81 73.27 -18.56
CA MET A 699 -16.95 74.16 -18.40
C MET A 699 -16.70 75.52 -19.06
N LEU A 700 -15.48 76.08 -18.93
CA LEU A 700 -15.13 77.34 -19.57
C LEU A 700 -15.16 77.23 -21.10
N ALA A 701 -14.60 76.17 -21.68
CA ALA A 701 -14.68 75.91 -23.12
C ALA A 701 -16.13 75.74 -23.61
N TYR A 702 -17.02 75.15 -22.81
CA TYR A 702 -18.45 75.11 -23.11
C TYR A 702 -19.06 76.52 -23.11
N ILE A 703 -18.73 77.33 -22.09
CA ILE A 703 -19.22 78.72 -21.95
C ILE A 703 -18.76 79.61 -23.11
N GLU A 704 -17.54 79.46 -23.62
CA GLU A 704 -17.05 80.23 -24.79
C GLU A 704 -17.95 80.07 -26.02
N ASN A 705 -18.52 78.87 -26.19
CA ASN A 705 -19.36 78.52 -27.33
C ASN A 705 -20.84 78.91 -27.14
N LEU A 706 -21.23 79.41 -25.97
CA LEU A 706 -22.59 79.92 -25.77
C LEU A 706 -22.78 81.26 -26.50
N GLU A 707 -23.93 81.43 -27.13
CA GLU A 707 -24.27 82.67 -27.83
C GLU A 707 -24.86 83.73 -26.90
N ASN A 708 -25.52 83.33 -25.81
CA ASN A 708 -26.26 84.22 -24.92
C ASN A 708 -25.45 84.64 -23.69
N GLU A 709 -25.19 85.95 -23.55
CA GLU A 709 -24.39 86.53 -22.47
C GLU A 709 -25.02 86.35 -21.08
N VAL A 710 -26.37 86.31 -20.99
CA VAL A 710 -27.06 86.10 -19.71
C VAL A 710 -26.81 84.68 -19.21
N GLN A 711 -26.94 83.69 -20.10
CA GLN A 711 -26.66 82.29 -19.78
C GLN A 711 -25.17 82.08 -19.47
N GLN A 712 -24.27 82.73 -20.22
CA GLN A 712 -22.84 82.71 -19.90
C GLN A 712 -22.57 83.26 -18.49
N VAL A 713 -23.19 84.38 -18.11
CA VAL A 713 -23.02 84.97 -16.78
C VAL A 713 -23.56 84.06 -15.66
N GLU A 714 -24.64 83.32 -15.89
CA GLU A 714 -25.16 82.34 -14.93
C GLU A 714 -24.21 81.16 -14.74
N CYS A 715 -23.66 80.60 -15.82
CA CYS A 715 -22.65 79.55 -15.73
C CYS A 715 -21.35 80.05 -15.05
N LEU A 716 -20.90 81.27 -15.36
CA LEU A 716 -19.74 81.90 -14.72
C LEU A 716 -19.97 82.13 -13.21
N LEU A 717 -21.21 82.44 -12.81
CA LEU A 717 -21.59 82.55 -11.40
C LEU A 717 -21.42 81.21 -10.67
N ASN A 718 -21.83 80.11 -11.29
CA ASN A 718 -21.70 78.76 -10.72
C ASN A 718 -20.22 78.36 -10.56
N ILE A 719 -19.39 78.59 -11.59
CA ILE A 719 -17.94 78.36 -11.51
C ILE A 719 -17.30 79.25 -10.43
N GLN A 720 -17.61 80.54 -10.40
CA GLN A 720 -17.04 81.46 -9.39
C GLN A 720 -17.34 81.02 -7.96
N LYS A 721 -18.55 80.50 -7.69
CA LYS A 721 -18.90 79.92 -6.38
C LYS A 721 -18.06 78.68 -6.09
N ALA A 722 -17.93 77.77 -7.06
CA ALA A 722 -17.22 76.51 -6.90
C ALA A 722 -15.69 76.67 -6.74
N VAL A 723 -15.08 77.69 -7.37
CA VAL A 723 -13.61 77.88 -7.31
C VAL A 723 -13.15 78.85 -6.22
N ASN A 724 -14.07 79.51 -5.51
CA ASN A 724 -13.70 80.58 -4.57
C ASN A 724 -12.79 80.10 -3.44
N TRP A 725 -12.88 78.84 -3.02
CA TRP A 725 -12.04 78.30 -1.95
C TRP A 725 -10.57 78.11 -2.37
N SER A 726 -10.28 77.90 -3.67
CA SER A 726 -8.92 77.70 -4.19
C SER A 726 -8.35 78.99 -4.79
N ASN A 727 -7.22 79.47 -4.26
CA ASN A 727 -6.54 80.64 -4.80
C ASN A 727 -5.99 80.39 -6.22
N ASN A 728 -5.52 79.17 -6.49
CA ASN A 728 -4.95 78.81 -7.79
C ASN A 728 -6.05 78.73 -8.86
N ALA A 729 -7.14 78.01 -8.59
CA ALA A 729 -8.28 77.91 -9.50
C ALA A 729 -8.90 79.29 -9.77
N ARG A 730 -9.06 80.13 -8.73
CA ARG A 730 -9.55 81.50 -8.87
C ARG A 730 -8.65 82.37 -9.74
N ASN A 731 -7.34 82.29 -9.57
CA ASN A 731 -6.39 83.06 -10.39
C ASN A 731 -6.42 82.59 -11.86
N GLN A 732 -6.52 81.28 -12.10
CA GLN A 732 -6.65 80.74 -13.46
C GLN A 732 -7.97 81.12 -14.12
N PHE A 733 -9.08 81.06 -13.38
CA PHE A 733 -10.39 81.50 -13.88
C PHE A 733 -10.38 82.99 -14.28
N ILE A 734 -9.79 83.85 -13.45
CA ILE A 734 -9.65 85.28 -13.76
C ILE A 734 -8.69 85.52 -14.93
N GLY A 735 -7.60 84.75 -15.02
CA GLY A 735 -6.67 84.78 -16.15
C GLY A 735 -7.40 84.46 -17.46
N TRP A 736 -8.07 83.31 -17.51
CA TRP A 736 -8.89 82.90 -18.65
C TRP A 736 -9.95 83.96 -19.00
N TRP A 737 -10.64 84.53 -18.00
CA TRP A 737 -11.67 85.54 -18.24
C TRP A 737 -11.10 86.79 -18.94
N ARG A 738 -9.89 87.21 -18.57
CA ARG A 738 -9.21 88.33 -19.24
C ARG A 738 -8.87 87.99 -20.68
N ASP A 739 -8.33 86.79 -20.92
CA ASP A 739 -7.93 86.34 -22.24
C ASP A 739 -9.14 86.18 -23.17
N TYR A 740 -10.23 85.58 -22.67
CA TYR A 740 -11.49 85.45 -23.41
C TYR A 740 -12.09 86.83 -23.77
N LEU A 741 -12.14 87.77 -22.82
CA LEU A 741 -12.64 89.12 -23.13
C LEU A 741 -11.80 89.86 -24.18
N GLN A 742 -10.52 89.54 -24.35
CA GLN A 742 -9.69 90.13 -25.41
C GLN A 742 -10.09 89.67 -26.81
N THR A 743 -10.67 88.49 -26.97
CA THR A 743 -11.08 87.96 -28.29
C THR A 743 -12.45 88.49 -28.73
N LEU A 744 -13.28 88.95 -27.79
CA LEU A 744 -14.66 89.41 -28.08
C LEU A 744 -14.71 90.81 -28.70
N PRO A 745 -15.75 91.18 -29.47
CA PRO A 745 -15.96 92.55 -29.95
C PRO A 745 -16.53 93.51 -28.87
N LEU A 746 -16.39 94.82 -29.06
CA LEU A 746 -16.80 95.85 -28.09
C LEU A 746 -18.31 95.81 -27.75
N SER A 747 -19.16 95.47 -28.72
CA SER A 747 -20.61 95.32 -28.52
C SER A 747 -20.94 94.21 -27.51
N ARG A 748 -20.26 93.06 -27.62
CA ARG A 748 -20.44 91.92 -26.72
C ARG A 748 -19.92 92.22 -25.31
N LEU A 749 -18.81 92.97 -25.20
CA LEU A 749 -18.32 93.45 -23.90
C LEU A 749 -19.34 94.34 -23.16
N GLN A 750 -20.02 95.24 -23.88
CA GLN A 750 -21.07 96.08 -23.29
C GLN A 750 -22.29 95.26 -22.84
N GLN A 751 -22.65 94.21 -23.58
CA GLN A 751 -23.70 93.27 -23.19
C GLN A 751 -23.31 92.50 -21.92
N PHE A 752 -22.05 92.07 -21.80
CA PHE A 752 -21.52 91.45 -20.57
C PHE A 752 -21.55 92.39 -19.36
N ASP A 753 -21.16 93.66 -19.49
CA ASP A 753 -21.23 94.63 -18.37
C ASP A 753 -22.67 94.82 -17.88
N LYS A 754 -23.65 94.81 -18.79
CA LYS A 754 -25.07 94.85 -18.45
C LYS A 754 -25.55 93.55 -17.80
N ALA A 755 -25.15 92.39 -18.32
CA ALA A 755 -25.56 91.09 -17.78
C ALA A 755 -24.93 90.80 -16.39
N LEU A 756 -23.75 91.33 -16.12
CA LEU A 756 -23.06 91.24 -14.82
C LEU A 756 -23.60 92.25 -13.78
N ASP A 757 -24.44 93.20 -14.19
CA ASP A 757 -24.99 94.20 -13.29
C ASP A 757 -25.87 93.56 -12.20
N GLY A 758 -25.70 94.01 -10.95
CA GLY A 758 -26.40 93.45 -9.78
C GLY A 758 -25.87 92.11 -9.24
N LYS A 759 -24.90 91.44 -9.88
CA LYS A 759 -24.33 90.15 -9.40
C LYS A 759 -23.10 90.36 -8.51
N LYS A 760 -23.31 90.61 -7.20
CA LYS A 760 -22.24 90.94 -6.21
C LYS A 760 -21.04 89.97 -6.21
N SER A 761 -21.27 88.67 -6.33
CA SER A 761 -20.19 87.66 -6.35
C SER A 761 -19.30 87.69 -7.60
N LEU A 762 -19.73 88.39 -8.66
CA LEU A 762 -18.99 88.55 -9.92
C LEU A 762 -18.44 89.98 -10.11
N GLU A 763 -18.49 90.84 -9.08
CA GLU A 763 -18.06 92.25 -9.17
C GLU A 763 -16.62 92.39 -9.70
N ARG A 764 -15.73 91.48 -9.28
CA ARG A 764 -14.34 91.42 -9.77
C ARG A 764 -14.24 91.04 -11.26
N LEU A 765 -15.16 90.23 -11.79
CA LEU A 765 -15.21 89.93 -13.23
C LEU A 765 -15.77 91.12 -14.00
N ARG A 766 -16.78 91.80 -13.46
CA ARG A 766 -17.36 93.02 -14.04
C ARG A 766 -16.34 94.15 -14.12
N SER A 767 -15.53 94.36 -13.08
CA SER A 767 -14.49 95.39 -13.09
C SER A 767 -13.46 95.15 -14.20
N VAL A 768 -13.13 93.88 -14.49
CA VAL A 768 -12.26 93.50 -15.63
C VAL A 768 -12.92 93.85 -16.96
N VAL A 769 -14.22 93.57 -17.15
CA VAL A 769 -14.98 93.96 -18.35
C VAL A 769 -14.98 95.49 -18.52
N GLN A 770 -15.28 96.25 -17.47
CA GLN A 770 -15.31 97.71 -17.51
C GLN A 770 -13.95 98.31 -17.85
N THR A 771 -12.87 97.74 -17.30
CA THR A 771 -11.51 98.14 -17.65
C THR A 771 -11.21 97.84 -19.12
N MET A 772 -11.60 96.67 -19.64
CA MET A 772 -11.44 96.34 -21.07
C MET A 772 -12.27 97.21 -22.00
N ILE A 773 -13.50 97.57 -21.62
CA ILE A 773 -14.30 98.55 -22.36
C ILE A 773 -13.61 99.92 -22.37
N ALA A 774 -13.13 100.39 -21.22
CA ALA A 774 -12.46 101.68 -21.09
C ALA A 774 -11.17 101.72 -21.92
N VAL A 775 -10.32 100.69 -21.82
CA VAL A 775 -9.08 100.56 -22.60
C VAL A 775 -9.37 100.53 -24.10
N ARG A 776 -10.35 99.75 -24.57
CA ARG A 776 -10.74 99.72 -26.00
C ARG A 776 -11.33 101.04 -26.50
N LYS A 777 -12.09 101.76 -25.66
CA LYS A 777 -12.60 103.10 -26.00
C LYS A 777 -11.47 104.14 -26.11
N ILE A 778 -10.46 104.05 -25.24
CA ILE A 778 -9.29 104.92 -25.24
C ILE A 778 -8.37 104.64 -26.46
N LEU A 779 -8.13 103.37 -26.77
CA LEU A 779 -7.35 102.94 -27.95
C LEU A 779 -8.06 103.29 -29.27
N GLY A 780 -9.40 103.22 -29.29
CA GLY A 780 -10.17 103.50 -30.50
C GLY A 780 -9.87 102.49 -31.62
N LYS A 781 -9.44 102.98 -32.80
CA LYS A 781 -8.99 102.13 -33.92
C LYS A 781 -7.47 101.91 -33.94
N ARG A 782 -6.73 102.44 -32.96
CA ARG A 782 -5.26 102.45 -32.95
C ARG A 782 -4.73 101.13 -32.40
N THR A 783 -3.60 100.67 -32.92
CA THR A 783 -2.86 99.56 -32.31
C THR A 783 -2.22 100.00 -30.98
N LEU A 784 -1.82 99.04 -30.14
CA LEU A 784 -1.12 99.34 -28.88
C LEU A 784 0.18 100.11 -29.10
N GLU A 785 0.89 99.83 -30.19
CA GLU A 785 2.11 100.55 -30.60
C GLU A 785 1.77 101.98 -31.05
N GLU A 786 0.77 102.16 -31.93
CA GLU A 786 0.32 103.49 -32.37
C GLU A 786 -0.18 104.38 -31.21
N PHE A 787 -0.80 103.77 -30.21
CA PHE A 787 -1.26 104.47 -29.02
C PHE A 787 -0.12 104.79 -28.06
N ALA A 788 0.83 103.88 -27.86
CA ALA A 788 2.03 104.12 -27.06
C ALA A 788 2.88 105.24 -27.66
N ASP A 789 3.07 105.25 -28.98
CA ASP A 789 3.76 106.35 -29.68
C ASP A 789 3.01 107.67 -29.54
N ALA A 790 1.67 107.65 -29.62
CA ALA A 790 0.85 108.86 -29.45
C ALA A 790 0.90 109.45 -28.03
N ILE A 791 1.14 108.63 -26.99
CA ILE A 791 1.36 109.11 -25.62
C ILE A 791 2.81 109.54 -25.42
N SER A 792 3.77 108.87 -26.08
CA SER A 792 5.21 109.18 -25.97
C SER A 792 5.61 110.52 -26.60
N ILE A 793 4.74 111.08 -27.45
CA ILE A 793 4.91 112.40 -28.09
C ILE A 793 4.27 113.54 -27.25
N THR A 794 3.65 113.22 -26.11
CA THR A 794 3.28 114.18 -25.05
C THR A 794 4.20 114.06 -23.86
#